data_AF-A0A926TUK9-F1
#
_entry.id   AF-A0A926TUK9-F1
#
_cell.length_a   1.000
_cell.length_b   1.000
_cell.length_c   1.000
_cell.angle_alpha   90.00
_cell.angle_beta   90.00
_cell.angle_gamma   90.00
#
_symmetry.space_group_name_H-M   'P 1'
#
loop_
_entity.id
_entity.type
_entity.pdbx_description
1 polymer ?
#
loop_
_entity_poly.entity_id
_entity_poly.type
_entity_poly.pdbx_seq_one_letter_code
_entity_poly.pdbx_strand_id
1 'polypeptide(L)'
;MKKILILTANPKNTDKLRLDEEVREIEEGLQRSRSREQFEIIAKWAVRPDDLRRALLDHEPQIVHFSGHGAGAEGLVLENNAGQMKPVNAQSLARLFKLFQEKVECVLLNACYSEAQADAIHQHIHHVIGMSKAIGDRAAIEFAVGFYDGLGAGRSYADAFEFGLSAIDLEGIQETATPQFKQRSPSTAQALSPSTPLSVTERPPDPLPTADVAELETQPIAQTQSSAQPSGARTRSRLFISYKRGVEPDERLALELYQALRPSHDVFIDQTMVIGTPWAERIEQELRQSDFLITFLSAQSVPSEMVLGEIETAYRLMKESGKPVILPIRLGYREPFVYPLSAYLNPINWALWEGEGDTPRLLQEIMQAIAGGDLSIRSEQSKAELLQPVVQALPQPLSSAQPTSVRANPAMTLEPAEGTMDPESHFYVERPSDAIALSTIRQQGVTLTIKGPRQMGKSSLLMQAIDAALKAGKQVVFLDFQLFDQDVLNAADVFYRQFCTSLTEQLNIPDRVTDYWQESGGNIQRCTRYMQTHVLKEVGGPLVLAMDEVDRMFDADYRSDFFSMLRSWHNNRALPTSRIWKQFDLALVTATEPYHLIANLNQSPFNVGEVILLADFTAQQVSDLNQRHGSPFTPAQELQLMALLNGHPYLVRRALYLVASQQLSVETLLAQAATDRGPFGDHLRYHLFRIYDKQELVRGLLQVLRDKACPDERIARLLVAAGLVSRDDQRVLPRCQLYADYFREHLHG
;
A
#
# COMPACT_ATOMS: atom_id res chain seq x y z
N MET A 1 4.94 19.40 33.98
CA MET A 1 4.67 18.20 33.16
C MET A 1 6.02 17.68 32.70
N LYS A 2 6.31 16.40 32.90
CA LYS A 2 7.55 15.74 32.46
C LYS A 2 7.33 15.15 31.07
N LYS A 3 8.24 15.42 30.15
CA LYS A 3 8.22 14.83 28.81
C LYS A 3 8.97 13.49 28.80
N ILE A 4 8.30 12.49 28.23
CA ILE A 4 8.83 11.15 27.95
C ILE A 4 9.06 11.07 26.44
N LEU A 5 10.33 11.14 26.02
CA LEU A 5 10.71 10.94 24.63
C LEU A 5 10.99 9.45 24.40
N ILE A 6 10.10 8.77 23.68
CA ILE A 6 10.27 7.37 23.29
C ILE A 6 10.82 7.33 21.87
N LEU A 7 11.94 6.63 21.68
CA LEU A 7 12.69 6.54 20.44
C LEU A 7 12.75 5.08 20.01
N THR A 8 12.19 4.76 18.85
CA THR A 8 12.17 3.39 18.32
C THR A 8 12.92 3.28 17.00
N ALA A 9 13.63 2.17 16.81
CA ALA A 9 14.35 1.87 15.57
C ALA A 9 14.25 0.37 15.24
N ASN A 10 13.78 0.05 14.03
CA ASN A 10 13.54 -1.34 13.60
C ASN A 10 14.11 -1.52 12.18
N PRO A 11 15.45 -1.49 12.02
CA PRO A 11 16.06 -1.48 10.70
C PRO A 11 15.69 -2.69 9.85
N LYS A 12 15.51 -2.50 8.55
CA LYS A 12 15.03 -3.51 7.58
C LYS A 12 15.89 -4.79 7.49
N ASN A 13 17.06 -4.81 8.10
CA ASN A 13 18.01 -5.93 8.06
C ASN A 13 18.29 -6.54 9.44
N THR A 14 17.42 -6.30 10.43
CA THR A 14 17.41 -6.96 11.75
C THR A 14 16.07 -7.68 11.96
N ASP A 15 16.00 -8.58 12.96
CA ASP A 15 14.76 -9.28 13.30
C ASP A 15 13.67 -8.30 13.76
N LYS A 16 12.43 -8.44 13.33
CA LYS A 16 11.39 -7.45 13.66
C LYS A 16 10.97 -7.52 15.14
N LEU A 17 11.27 -6.47 15.91
CA LEU A 17 10.76 -6.26 17.28
C LEU A 17 9.34 -5.65 17.28
N ARG A 18 8.56 -5.89 18.35
CA ARG A 18 7.19 -5.38 18.55
C ARG A 18 7.17 -4.02 19.26
N LEU A 19 7.95 -3.08 18.71
CA LEU A 19 8.12 -1.73 19.26
C LEU A 19 6.80 -0.92 19.31
N ASP A 20 5.86 -1.25 18.42
CA ASP A 20 4.50 -0.71 18.38
C ASP A 20 3.62 -1.20 19.54
N GLU A 21 3.79 -2.45 19.97
CA GLU A 21 3.15 -3.00 21.16
C GLU A 21 3.71 -2.31 22.42
N GLU A 22 5.03 -2.20 22.54
CA GLU A 22 5.67 -1.56 23.70
C GLU A 22 5.19 -0.12 23.92
N VAL A 23 5.22 0.73 22.89
CA VAL A 23 4.78 2.14 23.02
C VAL A 23 3.30 2.21 23.36
N ARG A 24 2.44 1.37 22.75
CA ARG A 24 1.00 1.37 23.05
C ARG A 24 0.73 1.01 24.51
N GLU A 25 1.33 -0.07 25.02
CA GLU A 25 1.07 -0.48 26.40
C GLU A 25 1.60 0.56 27.42
N ILE A 26 2.71 1.24 27.12
CA ILE A 26 3.21 2.39 27.92
C ILE A 26 2.20 3.54 27.90
N GLU A 27 1.69 3.91 26.73
CA GLU A 27 0.68 4.98 26.57
C GLU A 27 -0.61 4.64 27.31
N GLU A 28 -1.12 3.41 27.17
CA GLU A 28 -2.33 2.97 27.85
C GLU A 28 -2.16 2.88 29.37
N GLY A 29 -1.01 2.40 29.87
CA GLY A 29 -0.69 2.36 31.31
C GLY A 29 -0.66 3.78 31.92
N LEU A 30 0.06 4.70 31.27
CA LEU A 30 0.14 6.09 31.71
C LEU A 30 -1.20 6.84 31.60
N GLN A 31 -2.02 6.57 30.58
CA GLN A 31 -3.39 7.13 30.47
C GLN A 31 -4.33 6.63 31.59
N ARG A 32 -4.17 5.37 32.01
CA ARG A 32 -4.90 4.75 33.14
C ARG A 32 -4.37 5.21 34.50
N SER A 33 -3.16 5.77 34.56
CA SER A 33 -2.50 6.18 35.79
C SER A 33 -3.16 7.37 36.50
N ARG A 34 -2.99 7.44 37.83
CA ARG A 34 -3.52 8.55 38.65
C ARG A 34 -2.83 9.88 38.38
N SER A 35 -1.62 9.86 37.83
CA SER A 35 -0.79 11.03 37.59
C SER A 35 -0.65 11.37 36.10
N ARG A 36 -1.56 10.89 35.24
CA ARG A 36 -1.50 11.05 33.77
C ARG A 36 -1.24 12.48 33.30
N GLU A 37 -1.81 13.48 33.98
CA GLU A 37 -1.66 14.92 33.67
C GLU A 37 -0.27 15.48 34.01
N GLN A 38 0.59 14.69 34.65
CA GLN A 38 1.98 15.04 34.93
C GLN A 38 2.92 14.67 33.78
N PHE A 39 2.50 13.86 32.80
CA PHE A 39 3.35 13.33 31.74
C PHE A 39 2.87 13.73 30.33
N GLU A 40 3.82 13.96 29.43
CA GLU A 40 3.62 14.14 27.99
C GLU A 40 4.46 13.09 27.26
N ILE A 41 3.83 12.24 26.44
CA ILE A 41 4.52 11.18 25.70
C ILE A 41 4.79 11.67 24.27
N ILE A 42 6.02 11.49 23.81
CA ILE A 42 6.50 11.92 22.50
C ILE A 42 7.19 10.71 21.87
N ALA A 43 6.48 9.96 21.02
CA ALA A 43 7.05 8.86 20.26
C ALA A 43 7.73 9.37 18.97
N LYS A 44 8.93 8.86 18.66
CA LYS A 44 9.60 8.99 17.36
C LYS A 44 9.94 7.60 16.85
N TRP A 45 9.56 7.34 15.60
CA TRP A 45 9.71 6.06 14.93
C TRP A 45 10.84 6.10 13.89
N ALA A 46 11.40 4.95 13.55
CA ALA A 46 12.48 4.78 12.57
C ALA A 46 13.67 5.73 12.80
N VAL A 47 14.06 5.91 14.07
CA VAL A 47 14.97 6.97 14.50
C VAL A 47 16.37 6.77 13.93
N ARG A 48 16.85 7.75 13.14
CA ARG A 48 18.25 7.84 12.70
C ARG A 48 19.06 8.70 13.69
N PRO A 49 20.41 8.67 13.68
CA PRO A 49 21.24 9.44 14.62
C PRO A 49 20.98 10.97 14.63
N ASP A 50 20.62 11.57 13.48
CA ASP A 50 20.24 12.98 13.43
C ASP A 50 18.85 13.25 14.03
N ASP A 51 17.91 12.31 13.90
CA ASP A 51 16.57 12.45 14.46
C ASP A 51 16.61 12.31 16.00
N LEU A 52 17.45 11.41 16.53
CA LEU A 52 17.77 11.32 17.97
C LEU A 52 18.27 12.67 18.51
N ARG A 53 19.26 13.28 17.83
CA ARG A 53 19.84 14.56 18.26
C ARG A 53 18.83 15.70 18.18
N ARG A 54 18.03 15.77 17.11
CA ARG A 54 16.98 16.78 16.94
C ARG A 54 15.88 16.63 17.98
N ALA A 55 15.38 15.42 18.21
CA ALA A 55 14.32 15.17 19.17
C ALA A 55 14.70 15.57 20.61
N LEU A 56 15.97 15.42 21.02
CA LEU A 56 16.43 15.93 22.32
C LEU A 56 16.45 17.47 22.38
N LEU A 57 16.83 18.14 21.29
CA LEU A 57 16.85 19.62 21.18
C LEU A 57 15.42 20.20 21.12
N ASP A 58 14.55 19.62 20.30
CA ASP A 58 13.21 20.14 20.02
C ASP A 58 12.27 19.96 21.23
N HIS A 59 12.45 18.89 22.00
CA HIS A 59 11.50 18.50 23.07
C HIS A 59 12.02 18.74 24.50
N GLU A 60 13.34 18.79 24.72
CA GLU A 60 13.99 18.85 26.04
C GLU A 60 13.38 17.88 27.10
N PRO A 61 13.39 16.55 26.85
CA PRO A 61 12.70 15.58 27.69
C PRO A 61 13.35 15.35 29.06
N GLN A 62 12.52 14.92 30.03
CA GLN A 62 12.96 14.51 31.36
C GLN A 62 13.24 13.01 31.42
N ILE A 63 12.53 12.23 30.60
CA ILE A 63 12.73 10.77 30.48
C ILE A 63 12.99 10.47 29.01
N VAL A 64 14.05 9.73 28.72
CA VAL A 64 14.34 9.23 27.37
C VAL A 64 14.32 7.73 27.39
N HIS A 65 13.46 7.14 26.58
CA HIS A 65 13.36 5.70 26.40
C HIS A 65 13.81 5.37 24.97
N PHE A 66 14.76 4.45 24.83
CA PHE A 66 15.09 3.84 23.55
C PHE A 66 14.64 2.39 23.55
N SER A 67 13.84 1.98 22.57
CA SER A 67 13.52 0.57 22.33
C SER A 67 13.93 0.16 20.91
N GLY A 68 14.62 -0.96 20.79
CA GLY A 68 15.18 -1.43 19.53
C GLY A 68 16.35 -2.38 19.74
N HIS A 69 17.13 -2.62 18.68
CA HIS A 69 18.28 -3.53 18.77
C HIS A 69 19.48 -2.89 19.46
N GLY A 70 20.25 -3.73 20.16
CA GLY A 70 21.58 -3.41 20.65
C GLY A 70 22.59 -4.44 20.16
N ALA A 71 23.77 -3.96 19.77
CA ALA A 71 24.87 -4.75 19.23
C ALA A 71 26.05 -4.81 20.23
N GLY A 72 25.73 -4.82 21.54
CA GLY A 72 26.71 -4.85 22.62
C GLY A 72 27.74 -3.72 22.51
N ALA A 73 29.01 -4.06 22.33
CA ALA A 73 30.10 -3.09 22.23
C ALA A 73 29.95 -2.08 21.08
N GLU A 74 29.26 -2.45 19.98
CA GLU A 74 29.08 -1.54 18.83
C GLU A 74 28.09 -0.41 19.10
N GLY A 75 27.11 -0.61 19.98
CA GLY A 75 26.13 0.42 20.34
C GLY A 75 24.67 0.01 20.27
N LEU A 76 23.81 1.00 20.47
CA LEU A 76 22.39 0.94 20.08
C LEU A 76 22.28 1.02 18.56
N VAL A 77 21.36 0.27 17.97
CA VAL A 77 21.19 0.22 16.52
C VAL A 77 20.06 1.13 16.10
N LEU A 78 20.41 2.22 15.41
CA LEU A 78 19.48 3.17 14.81
C LEU A 78 19.35 2.89 13.31
N GLU A 79 18.54 3.67 12.60
CA GLU A 79 18.43 3.58 11.14
C GLU A 79 19.39 4.53 10.41
N ASN A 80 19.67 4.22 9.14
CA ASN A 80 20.28 5.14 8.18
C ASN A 80 19.24 5.59 7.12
N ASN A 81 19.66 6.41 6.15
CA ASN A 81 18.74 6.93 5.11
C ASN A 81 18.15 5.86 4.15
N ALA A 82 18.64 4.62 4.18
CA ALA A 82 18.05 3.48 3.46
C ALA A 82 17.13 2.62 4.34
N GLY A 83 17.00 2.94 5.64
CA GLY A 83 16.33 2.11 6.65
C GLY A 83 17.14 0.89 7.07
N GLN A 84 18.46 0.89 6.87
CA GLN A 84 19.37 -0.18 7.31
C GLN A 84 20.03 0.18 8.64
N MET A 85 20.58 -0.84 9.30
CA MET A 85 21.19 -0.72 10.62
C MET A 85 22.36 0.28 10.67
N LYS A 86 22.37 1.10 11.71
CA LYS A 86 23.42 2.08 12.00
C LYS A 86 23.76 2.05 13.49
N PRO A 87 24.81 1.32 13.92
CA PRO A 87 25.21 1.30 15.32
C PRO A 87 25.73 2.68 15.79
N VAL A 88 25.35 3.06 17.01
CA VAL A 88 25.76 4.29 17.70
C VAL A 88 26.38 3.92 19.05
N ASN A 89 27.71 4.01 19.12
CA ASN A 89 28.49 3.51 20.24
C ASN A 89 28.28 4.30 21.56
N ALA A 90 28.65 3.67 22.67
CA ALA A 90 28.48 4.19 24.02
C ALA A 90 29.11 5.57 24.25
N GLN A 91 30.31 5.83 23.67
CA GLN A 91 30.97 7.13 23.80
C GLN A 91 30.22 8.25 23.09
N SER A 92 29.59 7.96 21.95
CA SER A 92 28.80 8.94 21.19
C SER A 92 27.52 9.31 21.95
N LEU A 93 26.84 8.31 22.52
CA LEU A 93 25.67 8.52 23.37
C LEU A 93 26.03 9.31 24.63
N ALA A 94 27.11 8.93 25.34
CA ALA A 94 27.55 9.66 26.54
C ALA A 94 27.88 11.13 26.25
N ARG A 95 28.56 11.43 25.13
CA ARG A 95 28.82 12.82 24.70
C ARG A 95 27.53 13.59 24.40
N LEU A 96 26.54 12.94 23.79
CA LEU A 96 25.24 13.56 23.52
C LEU A 96 24.48 13.84 24.82
N PHE A 97 24.28 12.83 25.67
CA PHE A 97 23.53 12.98 26.93
C PHE A 97 24.22 13.92 27.93
N LYS A 98 25.55 14.08 27.89
CA LYS A 98 26.27 15.12 28.64
C LYS A 98 25.73 16.53 28.39
N LEU A 99 25.31 16.82 27.15
CA LEU A 99 24.76 18.13 26.79
C LEU A 99 23.36 18.38 27.39
N PHE A 100 22.67 17.32 27.83
CA PHE A 100 21.32 17.36 28.40
C PHE A 100 21.27 16.94 29.88
N GLN A 101 22.41 16.90 30.57
CA GLN A 101 22.54 16.40 31.95
C GLN A 101 21.70 17.19 32.99
N GLU A 102 21.30 18.42 32.67
CA GLU A 102 20.43 19.26 33.53
C GLU A 102 18.93 19.12 33.18
N LYS A 103 18.60 18.39 32.11
CA LYS A 103 17.23 18.27 31.57
C LYS A 103 16.70 16.84 31.67
N VAL A 104 17.53 15.86 31.33
CA VAL A 104 17.19 14.43 31.34
C VAL A 104 17.47 13.86 32.73
N GLU A 105 16.42 13.43 33.42
CA GLU A 105 16.46 12.82 34.75
C GLU A 105 16.71 11.31 34.70
N CYS A 106 16.18 10.64 33.66
CA CYS A 106 16.23 9.19 33.50
C CYS A 106 16.40 8.78 32.02
N VAL A 107 17.24 7.77 31.77
CA VAL A 107 17.37 7.11 30.47
C VAL A 107 17.10 5.60 30.60
N LEU A 108 16.19 5.06 29.79
CA LEU A 108 15.89 3.62 29.71
C LEU A 108 16.30 3.10 28.33
N LEU A 109 17.25 2.17 28.28
CA LEU A 109 17.75 1.54 27.05
C LEU A 109 17.23 0.11 26.93
N ASN A 110 16.01 -0.06 26.42
CA ASN A 110 15.40 -1.35 26.18
C ASN A 110 15.93 -2.00 24.88
N ALA A 111 17.16 -2.48 24.97
CA ALA A 111 17.90 -3.05 23.84
C ALA A 111 18.93 -4.08 24.32
N CYS A 112 19.11 -5.17 23.56
CA CYS A 112 20.03 -6.26 23.92
C CYS A 112 21.46 -5.76 24.21
N TYR A 113 22.04 -6.19 25.34
CA TYR A 113 23.39 -5.82 25.77
C TYR A 113 23.63 -4.29 25.92
N SER A 114 22.59 -3.49 26.18
CA SER A 114 22.70 -2.03 26.30
C SER A 114 23.39 -1.53 27.58
N GLU A 115 23.77 -2.43 28.50
CA GLU A 115 24.43 -2.07 29.76
C GLU A 115 25.69 -1.22 29.57
N ALA A 116 26.53 -1.51 28.57
CA ALA A 116 27.75 -0.75 28.30
C ALA A 116 27.47 0.71 27.89
N GLN A 117 26.33 0.95 27.22
CA GLN A 117 25.84 2.28 26.89
C GLN A 117 25.24 2.94 28.13
N ALA A 118 24.55 2.17 28.98
CA ALA A 118 24.04 2.66 30.25
C ALA A 118 25.17 3.14 31.18
N ASP A 119 26.27 2.38 31.32
CA ASP A 119 27.46 2.78 32.10
C ASP A 119 28.08 4.08 31.59
N ALA A 120 28.14 4.28 30.26
CA ALA A 120 28.72 5.48 29.67
C ALA A 120 27.81 6.71 29.87
N ILE A 121 26.49 6.56 29.72
CA ILE A 121 25.51 7.65 29.93
C ILE A 121 25.39 7.99 31.43
N HIS A 122 25.54 7.01 32.31
CA HIS A 122 25.44 7.18 33.77
C HIS A 122 26.50 8.11 34.37
N GLN A 123 27.60 8.36 33.66
CA GLN A 123 28.59 9.38 34.01
C GLN A 123 28.02 10.81 33.97
N HIS A 124 26.85 10.99 33.36
CA HIS A 124 26.18 12.28 33.18
C HIS A 124 24.73 12.27 33.70
N ILE A 125 23.94 11.22 33.42
CA ILE A 125 22.54 11.13 33.84
C ILE A 125 22.38 10.36 35.16
N HIS A 126 21.53 10.88 36.06
CA HIS A 126 21.36 10.36 37.42
C HIS A 126 20.79 8.94 37.52
N HIS A 127 19.85 8.59 36.63
CA HIS A 127 19.19 7.29 36.59
C HIS A 127 19.32 6.72 35.18
N VAL A 128 19.95 5.56 35.02
CA VAL A 128 20.07 4.90 33.72
C VAL A 128 19.76 3.41 33.86
N ILE A 129 18.92 2.89 32.98
CA ILE A 129 18.59 1.46 32.89
C ILE A 129 19.13 0.93 31.57
N GLY A 130 19.79 -0.22 31.60
CA GLY A 130 20.20 -0.97 30.41
C GLY A 130 20.12 -2.48 30.65
N MET A 131 20.35 -3.26 29.61
CA MET A 131 20.22 -4.72 29.62
C MET A 131 21.61 -5.36 29.64
N SER A 132 21.88 -6.22 30.62
CA SER A 132 23.19 -6.90 30.77
C SER A 132 23.45 -7.96 29.70
N LYS A 133 22.38 -8.51 29.13
CA LYS A 133 22.40 -9.56 28.09
C LYS A 133 21.33 -9.30 27.03
N ALA A 134 21.14 -10.24 26.10
CA ALA A 134 19.94 -10.25 25.26
C ALA A 134 18.68 -10.37 26.14
N ILE A 135 17.63 -9.61 25.79
CA ILE A 135 16.32 -9.65 26.44
C ILE A 135 15.28 -10.11 25.43
N GLY A 136 14.37 -11.00 25.84
CA GLY A 136 13.22 -11.38 25.04
C GLY A 136 12.26 -10.21 24.84
N ASP A 137 11.72 -10.08 23.63
CA ASP A 137 10.81 -8.99 23.24
C ASP A 137 9.57 -8.86 24.15
N ARG A 138 9.03 -9.97 24.68
CA ARG A 138 7.98 -9.92 25.72
C ARG A 138 8.50 -9.39 27.05
N ALA A 139 9.67 -9.84 27.52
CA ALA A 139 10.26 -9.36 28.78
C ALA A 139 10.57 -7.84 28.72
N ALA A 140 11.01 -7.36 27.56
CA ALA A 140 11.22 -5.94 27.29
C ALA A 140 9.92 -5.13 27.43
N ILE A 141 8.81 -5.61 26.85
CA ILE A 141 7.49 -4.95 26.96
C ILE A 141 7.00 -4.95 28.42
N GLU A 142 6.93 -6.10 29.09
CA GLU A 142 6.43 -6.20 30.47
C GLU A 142 7.24 -5.32 31.43
N PHE A 143 8.57 -5.28 31.26
CA PHE A 143 9.44 -4.40 32.03
C PHE A 143 9.07 -2.92 31.87
N ALA A 144 8.89 -2.48 30.62
CA ALA A 144 8.59 -1.08 30.32
C ALA A 144 7.20 -0.68 30.85
N VAL A 145 6.21 -1.56 30.70
CA VAL A 145 4.85 -1.36 31.25
C VAL A 145 4.89 -1.22 32.77
N GLY A 146 5.49 -2.18 33.47
CA GLY A 146 5.62 -2.13 34.94
C GLY A 146 6.39 -0.89 35.41
N PHE A 147 7.45 -0.51 34.70
CA PHE A 147 8.21 0.72 34.99
C PHE A 147 7.36 1.99 34.89
N TYR A 148 6.60 2.14 33.80
CA TYR A 148 5.77 3.33 33.61
C TYR A 148 4.49 3.33 34.45
N ASP A 149 3.93 2.17 34.80
CA ASP A 149 2.87 2.06 35.80
C ASP A 149 3.36 2.53 37.19
N GLY A 150 4.58 2.16 37.58
CA GLY A 150 5.24 2.68 38.78
C GLY A 150 5.36 4.20 38.77
N LEU A 151 5.87 4.78 37.68
CA LEU A 151 5.99 6.23 37.53
C LEU A 151 4.63 6.95 37.49
N GLY A 152 3.63 6.40 36.79
CA GLY A 152 2.27 6.92 36.74
C GLY A 152 1.54 6.86 38.09
N ALA A 153 1.91 5.90 38.94
CA ALA A 153 1.49 5.82 40.34
C ALA A 153 2.25 6.80 41.28
N GLY A 154 3.17 7.62 40.75
CA GLY A 154 3.93 8.62 41.51
C GLY A 154 5.10 8.03 42.32
N ARG A 155 5.64 6.88 41.90
CA ARG A 155 6.80 6.24 42.55
C ARG A 155 8.14 6.85 42.11
N SER A 156 9.21 6.56 42.84
CA SER A 156 10.56 6.96 42.43
C SER A 156 11.06 6.13 41.24
N TYR A 157 12.12 6.57 40.56
CA TYR A 157 12.74 5.78 39.47
C TYR A 157 13.27 4.41 39.94
N ALA A 158 13.70 4.30 41.20
CA ALA A 158 14.15 3.04 41.80
C ALA A 158 12.97 2.10 42.06
N ASP A 159 11.90 2.61 42.69
CA ASP A 159 10.67 1.83 42.90
C ASP A 159 10.05 1.40 41.55
N ALA A 160 10.03 2.28 40.56
CA ALA A 160 9.54 2.00 39.22
C ALA A 160 10.34 0.89 38.53
N PHE A 161 11.67 0.87 38.71
CA PHE A 161 12.51 -0.23 38.25
C PHE A 161 12.09 -1.58 38.86
N GLU A 162 11.83 -1.61 40.18
CA GLU A 162 11.31 -2.81 40.86
C GLU A 162 9.90 -3.21 40.38
N PHE A 163 9.02 -2.26 40.04
CA PHE A 163 7.73 -2.58 39.40
C PHE A 163 7.91 -3.19 38.00
N GLY A 164 8.88 -2.73 37.22
CA GLY A 164 9.26 -3.33 35.94
C GLY A 164 9.76 -4.77 36.10
N LEU A 165 10.62 -5.03 37.10
CA LEU A 165 11.04 -6.41 37.42
C LEU A 165 9.86 -7.28 37.86
N SER A 166 8.99 -6.76 38.73
CA SER A 166 7.81 -7.48 39.20
C SER A 166 6.84 -7.85 38.06
N ALA A 167 6.75 -7.04 37.00
CA ALA A 167 5.91 -7.36 35.83
C ALA A 167 6.44 -8.57 35.05
N ILE A 168 7.76 -8.62 34.78
CA ILE A 168 8.42 -9.78 34.15
C ILE A 168 8.19 -11.07 34.98
N ASP A 169 8.39 -10.98 36.31
CA ASP A 169 8.23 -12.14 37.21
C ASP A 169 6.78 -12.64 37.30
N LEU A 170 5.78 -11.74 37.29
CA LEU A 170 4.36 -12.08 37.34
C LEU A 170 3.90 -12.85 36.09
N GLU A 171 4.46 -12.52 34.92
CA GLU A 171 4.23 -13.26 33.67
C GLU A 171 5.05 -14.56 33.58
N GLY A 172 5.83 -14.89 34.61
CA GLY A 172 6.62 -16.12 34.71
C GLY A 172 7.86 -16.17 33.82
N ILE A 173 8.36 -15.00 33.38
CA ILE A 173 9.44 -14.89 32.41
C ILE A 173 10.80 -14.89 33.13
N GLN A 174 11.70 -15.81 32.78
CA GLN A 174 13.00 -15.99 33.46
C GLN A 174 14.08 -14.98 33.02
N GLU A 175 13.72 -13.70 32.98
CA GLU A 175 14.57 -12.61 32.48
C GLU A 175 14.68 -11.40 33.43
N THR A 176 14.18 -11.49 34.66
CA THR A 176 14.26 -10.40 35.67
C THR A 176 15.68 -9.97 36.05
N ALA A 177 16.69 -10.83 35.85
CA ALA A 177 18.09 -10.45 36.03
C ALA A 177 18.69 -9.66 34.84
N THR A 178 17.94 -9.45 33.75
CA THR A 178 18.43 -8.79 32.53
C THR A 178 18.48 -7.25 32.67
N PRO A 179 17.42 -6.55 33.13
CA PRO A 179 17.48 -5.11 33.38
C PRO A 179 18.44 -4.78 34.53
N GLN A 180 19.24 -3.73 34.36
CA GLN A 180 20.21 -3.25 35.34
C GLN A 180 20.01 -1.75 35.59
N PHE A 181 19.73 -1.38 36.84
CA PHE A 181 19.57 0.00 37.27
C PHE A 181 20.89 0.60 37.74
N LYS A 182 21.27 1.74 37.18
CA LYS A 182 22.47 2.51 37.55
C LYS A 182 22.01 3.85 38.11
N GLN A 183 22.21 4.05 39.41
CA GLN A 183 21.84 5.26 40.14
C GLN A 183 23.05 5.93 40.78
N ARG A 184 23.12 7.25 40.62
CA ARG A 184 24.25 8.05 41.08
C ARG A 184 24.00 8.48 42.51
N SER A 185 24.77 7.97 43.46
CA SER A 185 24.75 8.50 44.82
C SER A 185 25.07 9.99 44.78
N PRO A 186 24.31 10.86 45.47
CA PRO A 186 24.66 12.27 45.57
C PRO A 186 26.04 12.38 46.22
N SER A 187 26.99 13.01 45.52
CA SER A 187 28.30 13.29 46.08
C SER A 187 28.14 14.06 47.39
N THR A 188 28.90 13.69 48.41
CA THR A 188 28.88 14.31 49.74
C THR A 188 29.43 15.73 49.67
N ALA A 189 28.62 16.66 49.16
CA ALA A 189 28.86 18.09 49.28
C ALA A 189 28.87 18.44 50.77
N GLN A 190 29.95 19.07 51.21
CA GLN A 190 30.26 19.28 52.62
C GLN A 190 29.12 19.97 53.37
N ALA A 191 28.87 19.52 54.60
CA ALA A 191 27.96 20.19 55.50
C ALA A 191 28.46 21.62 55.80
N LEU A 192 27.66 22.62 55.44
CA LEU A 192 27.74 23.97 56.00
C LEU A 192 26.36 24.38 56.49
N SER A 193 26.31 24.77 57.76
CA SER A 193 25.11 25.06 58.54
C SER A 193 24.47 26.41 58.17
N PRO A 194 23.19 26.64 58.50
CA PRO A 194 22.50 27.87 58.08
C PRO A 194 22.94 29.07 58.93
N SER A 195 23.19 30.20 58.26
CA SER A 195 23.15 31.52 58.90
C SER A 195 22.67 32.59 57.93
N THR A 196 21.74 33.42 58.43
CA THR A 196 20.99 34.46 57.72
C THR A 196 21.65 35.85 57.94
N PRO A 197 21.12 36.93 57.36
CA PRO A 197 21.49 37.53 56.07
C PRO A 197 22.35 38.82 56.23
N LEU A 198 22.66 39.53 55.13
CA LEU A 198 22.42 40.98 55.01
C LEU A 198 22.70 41.57 53.60
N SER A 199 21.98 42.64 53.30
CA SER A 199 21.86 43.53 52.13
C SER A 199 23.13 44.16 51.52
N VAL A 200 23.01 44.64 50.25
CA VAL A 200 23.40 45.98 49.70
C VAL A 200 23.32 45.91 48.15
N THR A 201 22.28 46.42 47.48
CA THR A 201 22.07 47.76 46.86
C THR A 201 23.08 48.26 45.78
N GLU A 202 22.60 48.23 44.53
CA GLU A 202 22.70 49.23 43.43
C GLU A 202 24.03 49.81 42.86
N ARG A 203 24.02 49.87 41.50
CA ARG A 203 24.49 50.97 40.58
C ARG A 203 25.91 50.87 39.93
N PRO A 204 26.22 51.65 38.85
CA PRO A 204 26.25 51.16 37.45
C PRO A 204 27.65 51.32 36.75
N PRO A 205 27.83 51.09 35.42
CA PRO A 205 29.16 50.85 34.81
C PRO A 205 29.85 52.05 34.11
N ASP A 206 31.01 51.76 33.48
CA ASP A 206 31.88 52.53 32.53
C ASP A 206 33.19 53.12 33.10
N PRO A 207 34.27 53.40 32.31
CA PRO A 207 34.52 53.18 30.86
C PRO A 207 35.89 52.51 30.46
N LEU A 208 36.16 52.46 29.14
CA LEU A 208 37.36 51.97 28.38
C LEU A 208 38.67 52.80 28.55
N PRO A 209 39.84 52.28 28.10
CA PRO A 209 40.58 52.84 26.92
C PRO A 209 41.19 51.76 25.95
N THR A 210 41.09 51.83 24.59
CA THR A 210 41.93 52.51 23.54
C THR A 210 43.39 52.01 23.37
N ALA A 211 44.03 51.89 22.18
CA ALA A 211 43.64 52.03 20.75
C ALA A 211 44.76 51.59 19.75
N ASP A 212 44.39 51.34 18.47
CA ASP A 212 45.06 51.60 17.16
C ASP A 212 46.49 51.06 16.81
N VAL A 213 46.87 50.77 15.55
CA VAL A 213 46.78 51.62 14.33
C VAL A 213 46.74 50.88 12.96
N ALA A 214 46.03 51.48 11.98
CA ALA A 214 46.28 51.59 10.50
C ALA A 214 46.37 50.34 9.57
N GLU A 215 46.01 50.37 8.27
CA GLU A 215 45.31 51.33 7.36
C GLU A 215 44.97 50.63 6.01
N LEU A 216 43.92 51.06 5.26
CA LEU A 216 43.94 51.31 3.78
C LEU A 216 42.57 51.59 3.12
N GLU A 217 42.58 52.58 2.21
CA GLU A 217 41.46 53.10 1.38
C GLU A 217 42.04 53.71 0.06
N THR A 218 41.33 53.98 -1.06
CA THR A 218 39.95 53.67 -1.54
C THR A 218 39.86 53.85 -3.08
N GLN A 219 39.09 52.98 -3.78
CA GLN A 219 38.22 53.28 -4.97
C GLN A 219 38.79 53.96 -6.27
N PRO A 220 38.06 54.12 -7.42
CA PRO A 220 37.02 53.27 -8.08
C PRO A 220 37.01 53.26 -9.67
N ILE A 221 36.00 52.57 -10.27
CA ILE A 221 35.39 52.68 -11.63
C ILE A 221 36.16 52.26 -12.92
N ALA A 222 35.62 51.27 -13.67
CA ALA A 222 35.22 51.39 -15.11
C ALA A 222 34.53 50.12 -15.67
N GLN A 223 33.69 50.30 -16.70
CA GLN A 223 32.83 49.27 -17.33
C GLN A 223 33.47 48.66 -18.58
N THR A 224 33.22 47.38 -18.90
CA THR A 224 32.72 47.01 -20.26
C THR A 224 32.15 45.59 -20.36
N GLN A 225 31.14 45.50 -21.22
CA GLN A 225 30.35 44.38 -21.72
C GLN A 225 31.09 43.04 -21.96
N SER A 226 30.42 41.92 -21.64
CA SER A 226 30.48 40.69 -22.43
C SER A 226 29.09 40.08 -22.58
N SER A 227 28.79 39.59 -23.77
CA SER A 227 27.47 39.15 -24.24
C SER A 227 27.01 37.82 -23.63
N ALA A 228 25.70 37.69 -23.41
CA ALA A 228 25.07 36.39 -23.20
C ALA A 228 25.20 35.50 -24.44
N GLN A 229 25.52 34.21 -24.21
CA GLN A 229 25.25 33.12 -25.14
C GLN A 229 24.58 31.98 -24.37
N PRO A 230 23.49 31.38 -24.87
CA PRO A 230 22.85 30.23 -24.23
C PRO A 230 23.58 28.94 -24.62
N SER A 231 24.44 28.42 -23.75
CA SER A 231 25.07 27.10 -23.92
C SER A 231 24.08 25.97 -23.60
N GLY A 232 23.11 25.76 -24.48
CA GLY A 232 22.09 24.72 -24.37
C GLY A 232 22.63 23.32 -24.66
N ALA A 233 23.39 22.75 -23.74
CA ALA A 233 23.66 21.32 -23.74
C ALA A 233 22.37 20.57 -23.36
N ARG A 234 21.62 20.08 -24.36
CA ARG A 234 20.48 19.19 -24.11
C ARG A 234 20.99 17.91 -23.46
N THR A 235 20.73 17.76 -22.17
CA THR A 235 20.91 16.50 -21.44
C THR A 235 20.04 15.41 -22.09
N ARG A 236 20.61 14.24 -22.36
CA ARG A 236 19.84 13.08 -22.79
C ARG A 236 18.94 12.61 -21.66
N SER A 237 17.63 12.66 -21.88
CA SER A 237 16.64 12.02 -21.00
C SER A 237 16.60 10.52 -21.25
N ARG A 238 16.25 9.76 -20.20
CA ARG A 238 15.98 8.33 -20.25
C ARG A 238 14.48 8.08 -20.44
N LEU A 239 14.11 7.34 -21.49
CA LEU A 239 12.72 7.13 -21.90
C LEU A 239 12.39 5.64 -21.90
N PHE A 240 11.32 5.23 -21.21
CA PHE A 240 10.74 3.90 -21.31
C PHE A 240 9.52 3.97 -22.24
N ILE A 241 9.37 3.04 -23.20
CA ILE A 241 8.13 2.92 -24.00
C ILE A 241 7.38 1.64 -23.60
N SER A 242 6.19 1.80 -23.05
CA SER A 242 5.22 0.76 -22.68
C SER A 242 4.13 0.64 -23.74
N TYR A 243 3.87 -0.59 -24.20
CA TYR A 243 2.95 -0.90 -25.30
C TYR A 243 2.63 -2.41 -25.30
N LYS A 244 1.59 -2.83 -26.03
CA LYS A 244 1.28 -4.26 -26.18
C LYS A 244 2.05 -4.89 -27.35
N ARG A 245 2.74 -6.01 -27.08
CA ARG A 245 3.43 -6.83 -28.09
C ARG A 245 2.43 -7.61 -28.95
N GLY A 246 2.80 -7.89 -30.20
CA GLY A 246 2.04 -8.71 -31.15
C GLY A 246 0.77 -8.04 -31.68
N VAL A 247 0.65 -6.72 -31.50
CA VAL A 247 -0.56 -5.95 -31.76
C VAL A 247 -0.23 -4.72 -32.61
N GLU A 248 -1.01 -4.52 -33.67
CA GLU A 248 -1.04 -3.28 -34.45
C GLU A 248 -2.16 -2.37 -33.92
N PRO A 249 -1.94 -1.04 -33.82
CA PRO A 249 -0.74 -0.30 -34.23
C PRO A 249 0.39 -0.24 -33.18
N ASP A 250 0.14 -0.73 -31.96
CA ASP A 250 1.01 -0.59 -30.78
C ASP A 250 2.50 -0.90 -31.02
N GLU A 251 2.82 -2.12 -31.48
CA GLU A 251 4.20 -2.59 -31.62
C GLU A 251 4.97 -1.83 -32.70
N ARG A 252 4.34 -1.60 -33.85
CA ARG A 252 4.96 -0.90 -34.97
C ARG A 252 5.23 0.57 -34.66
N LEU A 253 4.27 1.26 -34.04
CA LEU A 253 4.46 2.64 -33.62
C LEU A 253 5.55 2.74 -32.54
N ALA A 254 5.69 1.74 -31.67
CA ALA A 254 6.70 1.74 -30.59
C ALA A 254 8.10 1.59 -31.18
N LEU A 255 8.26 0.71 -32.17
CA LEU A 255 9.48 0.55 -32.94
C LEU A 255 9.84 1.81 -33.75
N GLU A 256 8.85 2.50 -34.34
CA GLU A 256 9.06 3.76 -35.08
C GLU A 256 9.53 4.89 -34.16
N LEU A 257 8.87 5.10 -33.01
CA LEU A 257 9.30 6.10 -32.02
C LEU A 257 10.65 5.76 -31.40
N TYR A 258 10.93 4.48 -31.11
CA TYR A 258 12.24 4.04 -30.64
C TYR A 258 13.35 4.38 -31.64
N GLN A 259 13.14 4.10 -32.93
CA GLN A 259 14.08 4.46 -34.01
C GLN A 259 14.32 5.97 -34.09
N ALA A 260 13.27 6.78 -33.91
CA ALA A 260 13.33 8.23 -34.02
C ALA A 260 13.93 8.94 -32.80
N LEU A 261 13.70 8.43 -31.57
CA LEU A 261 14.11 9.09 -30.33
C LEU A 261 15.55 8.72 -29.90
N ARG A 262 16.00 7.48 -30.17
CA ARG A 262 17.34 6.97 -29.79
C ARG A 262 18.58 7.75 -30.26
N PRO A 263 18.57 8.58 -31.33
CA PRO A 263 19.73 9.42 -31.65
C PRO A 263 19.95 10.54 -30.62
N SER A 264 18.86 10.96 -29.95
CA SER A 264 18.83 12.13 -29.05
C SER A 264 18.61 11.78 -27.57
N HIS A 265 18.09 10.60 -27.26
CA HIS A 265 17.71 10.17 -25.91
C HIS A 265 18.15 8.72 -25.66
N ASP A 266 18.27 8.33 -24.40
CA ASP A 266 18.51 6.94 -24.03
C ASP A 266 17.14 6.25 -23.93
N VAL A 267 16.78 5.41 -24.91
CA VAL A 267 15.43 4.84 -25.03
C VAL A 267 15.44 3.35 -24.77
N PHE A 268 14.58 2.88 -23.87
CA PHE A 268 14.34 1.48 -23.59
C PHE A 268 12.99 1.03 -24.15
N ILE A 269 13.01 -0.09 -24.88
CA ILE A 269 11.82 -0.89 -25.20
C ILE A 269 12.09 -2.35 -24.85
N ASP A 270 11.05 -3.04 -24.40
CA ASP A 270 11.12 -4.38 -23.83
C ASP A 270 11.51 -5.51 -24.82
N GLN A 271 11.62 -5.19 -26.11
CA GLN A 271 12.16 -6.07 -27.17
C GLN A 271 13.68 -6.08 -27.28
N THR A 272 14.37 -5.11 -26.67
CA THR A 272 15.84 -4.97 -26.82
C THR A 272 16.65 -5.84 -25.86
N MET A 273 15.99 -6.63 -25.02
CA MET A 273 16.65 -7.44 -23.99
C MET A 273 17.31 -8.71 -24.55
N VAL A 274 18.48 -9.03 -24.02
CA VAL A 274 19.20 -10.28 -24.32
C VAL A 274 18.51 -11.44 -23.61
N ILE A 275 18.24 -12.53 -24.34
CA ILE A 275 17.66 -13.77 -23.82
C ILE A 275 18.52 -14.28 -22.65
N GLY A 276 17.89 -14.55 -21.50
CA GLY A 276 18.57 -14.97 -20.26
C GLY A 276 18.90 -13.83 -19.28
N THR A 277 18.56 -12.57 -19.58
CA THR A 277 18.57 -11.49 -18.59
C THR A 277 17.38 -11.67 -17.62
N PRO A 278 17.50 -11.40 -16.30
CA PRO A 278 16.38 -11.33 -15.38
C PRO A 278 15.37 -10.25 -15.80
N TRP A 279 14.39 -10.65 -16.60
CA TRP A 279 13.52 -9.75 -17.36
C TRP A 279 12.78 -8.74 -16.46
N ALA A 280 12.18 -9.22 -15.37
CA ALA A 280 11.45 -8.37 -14.42
C ALA A 280 12.35 -7.36 -13.69
N GLU A 281 13.55 -7.79 -13.27
CA GLU A 281 14.55 -6.91 -12.64
C GLU A 281 14.97 -5.78 -13.60
N ARG A 282 15.18 -6.13 -14.88
CA ARG A 282 15.53 -5.15 -15.91
C ARG A 282 14.41 -4.13 -16.13
N ILE A 283 13.14 -4.56 -16.20
CA ILE A 283 12.00 -3.64 -16.38
C ILE A 283 11.91 -2.63 -15.22
N GLU A 284 11.93 -3.06 -13.96
CA GLU A 284 11.83 -2.09 -12.84
C GLU A 284 13.10 -1.23 -12.72
N GLN A 285 14.29 -1.77 -12.97
CA GLN A 285 15.52 -0.98 -12.98
C GLN A 285 15.50 0.13 -14.05
N GLU A 286 14.96 -0.15 -15.23
CA GLU A 286 14.83 0.85 -16.30
C GLU A 286 13.72 1.86 -15.99
N LEU A 287 12.56 1.43 -15.46
CA LEU A 287 11.50 2.35 -14.98
C LEU A 287 12.00 3.28 -13.87
N ARG A 288 12.70 2.75 -12.85
CA ARG A 288 13.29 3.52 -11.74
C ARG A 288 14.39 4.48 -12.19
N GLN A 289 15.03 4.20 -13.33
CA GLN A 289 16.07 5.04 -13.92
C GLN A 289 15.56 5.99 -15.02
N SER A 290 14.30 5.87 -15.42
CA SER A 290 13.73 6.66 -16.50
C SER A 290 13.30 8.05 -16.03
N ASP A 291 13.46 9.04 -16.90
CA ASP A 291 12.90 10.37 -16.72
C ASP A 291 11.44 10.42 -17.17
N PHE A 292 11.07 9.63 -18.20
CA PHE A 292 9.72 9.58 -18.77
C PHE A 292 9.27 8.15 -19.07
N LEU A 293 7.99 7.86 -18.84
CA LEU A 293 7.28 6.69 -19.33
C LEU A 293 6.34 7.12 -20.46
N ILE A 294 6.63 6.71 -21.69
CA ILE A 294 5.73 6.85 -22.83
C ILE A 294 4.84 5.59 -22.85
N THR A 295 3.51 5.73 -22.73
CA THR A 295 2.62 4.57 -22.68
C THR A 295 1.54 4.61 -23.75
N PHE A 296 1.38 3.50 -24.47
CA PHE A 296 0.49 3.35 -25.62
C PHE A 296 -0.80 2.62 -25.25
N LEU A 297 -1.94 3.24 -25.59
CA LEU A 297 -3.25 2.89 -25.08
C LEU A 297 -4.23 2.70 -26.25
N SER A 298 -4.25 1.49 -26.80
CA SER A 298 -5.24 1.01 -27.76
C SER A 298 -6.32 0.18 -27.05
N ALA A 299 -7.41 -0.15 -27.74
CA ALA A 299 -8.44 -1.06 -27.22
C ALA A 299 -7.89 -2.45 -26.81
N GLN A 300 -6.69 -2.82 -27.30
CA GLN A 300 -6.05 -4.09 -26.95
C GLN A 300 -5.00 -3.95 -25.84
N SER A 301 -4.32 -2.81 -25.69
CA SER A 301 -3.33 -2.59 -24.64
C SER A 301 -3.92 -2.12 -23.32
N VAL A 302 -5.04 -1.39 -23.34
CA VAL A 302 -5.79 -0.93 -22.16
C VAL A 302 -6.08 -2.06 -21.15
N PRO A 303 -6.52 -3.28 -21.54
CA PRO A 303 -6.73 -4.37 -20.59
C PRO A 303 -5.50 -5.25 -20.35
N SER A 304 -4.32 -4.94 -20.91
CA SER A 304 -3.11 -5.75 -20.70
C SER A 304 -2.58 -5.61 -19.27
N GLU A 305 -2.48 -6.73 -18.55
CA GLU A 305 -1.92 -6.79 -17.20
C GLU A 305 -0.49 -6.22 -17.13
N MET A 306 0.31 -6.38 -18.19
CA MET A 306 1.69 -5.88 -18.17
C MET A 306 1.75 -4.36 -18.34
N VAL A 307 1.05 -3.79 -19.33
CA VAL A 307 0.99 -2.33 -19.54
C VAL A 307 0.43 -1.65 -18.28
N LEU A 308 -0.60 -2.26 -17.68
CA LEU A 308 -1.14 -1.82 -16.39
C LEU A 308 -0.09 -1.84 -15.27
N GLY A 309 0.69 -2.92 -15.11
CA GLY A 309 1.73 -3.04 -14.09
C GLY A 309 2.91 -2.06 -14.26
N GLU A 310 3.26 -1.74 -15.50
CA GLU A 310 4.28 -0.72 -15.83
C GLU A 310 3.78 0.68 -15.46
N ILE A 311 2.53 1.02 -15.80
CA ILE A 311 1.89 2.29 -15.42
C ILE A 311 1.72 2.40 -13.89
N GLU A 312 1.24 1.36 -13.22
CA GLU A 312 1.12 1.27 -11.76
C GLU A 312 2.47 1.53 -11.07
N THR A 313 3.54 0.91 -11.58
CA THR A 313 4.90 1.09 -11.04
C THR A 313 5.48 2.47 -11.32
N ALA A 314 5.32 2.99 -12.54
CA ALA A 314 5.74 4.34 -12.88
C ALA A 314 5.00 5.40 -12.06
N TYR A 315 3.69 5.24 -11.83
CA TYR A 315 2.89 6.17 -11.03
C TYR A 315 3.36 6.19 -9.56
N ARG A 316 3.62 5.02 -8.98
CA ARG A 316 4.23 4.88 -7.65
C ARG A 316 5.60 5.58 -7.57
N LEU A 317 6.50 5.30 -8.51
CA LEU A 317 7.83 5.92 -8.57
C LEU A 317 7.75 7.45 -8.76
N MET A 318 6.80 7.92 -9.57
CA MET A 318 6.52 9.34 -9.80
C MET A 318 6.05 10.04 -8.51
N LYS A 319 5.20 9.38 -7.69
CA LYS A 319 4.81 9.88 -6.37
C LYS A 319 5.98 9.84 -5.36
N GLU A 320 6.84 8.82 -5.40
CA GLU A 320 8.02 8.68 -4.52
C GLU A 320 9.14 9.70 -4.83
N SER A 321 9.36 10.03 -6.11
CA SER A 321 10.59 10.69 -6.56
C SER A 321 10.41 11.80 -7.60
N GLY A 322 9.19 12.03 -8.08
CA GLY A 322 8.88 12.93 -9.21
C GLY A 322 9.15 12.34 -10.60
N LYS A 323 9.66 11.09 -10.70
CA LYS A 323 9.99 10.43 -11.96
C LYS A 323 9.65 8.92 -11.94
N PRO A 324 9.38 8.29 -13.10
CA PRO A 324 9.29 8.90 -14.43
C PRO A 324 8.00 9.69 -14.62
N VAL A 325 8.04 10.76 -15.43
CA VAL A 325 6.83 11.48 -15.85
C VAL A 325 6.08 10.64 -16.89
N ILE A 326 4.79 10.38 -16.65
CA ILE A 326 3.96 9.53 -17.52
C ILE A 326 3.39 10.36 -18.67
N LEU A 327 3.57 9.87 -19.90
CA LEU A 327 3.12 10.44 -21.17
C LEU A 327 2.17 9.45 -21.87
N PRO A 328 0.86 9.46 -21.55
CA PRO A 328 -0.13 8.55 -22.13
C PRO A 328 -0.58 8.98 -23.52
N ILE A 329 -0.58 8.03 -24.45
CA ILE A 329 -0.91 8.23 -25.86
C ILE A 329 -2.02 7.25 -26.23
N ARG A 330 -3.20 7.80 -26.55
CA ARG A 330 -4.36 7.03 -27.02
C ARG A 330 -4.18 6.69 -28.49
N LEU A 331 -4.20 5.41 -28.82
CA LEU A 331 -4.05 4.89 -30.18
C LEU A 331 -5.43 4.54 -30.74
N GLY A 332 -6.12 5.54 -31.31
CA GLY A 332 -7.52 5.46 -31.71
C GLY A 332 -8.52 5.22 -30.57
N TYR A 333 -8.06 5.05 -29.33
CA TYR A 333 -8.89 4.71 -28.18
C TYR A 333 -9.65 5.93 -27.66
N ARG A 334 -10.95 5.96 -27.96
CA ARG A 334 -11.88 7.07 -27.63
C ARG A 334 -12.84 6.74 -26.49
N GLU A 335 -12.69 5.59 -25.83
CA GLU A 335 -13.47 5.23 -24.65
C GLU A 335 -12.88 5.84 -23.35
N PRO A 336 -13.68 5.98 -22.28
CA PRO A 336 -13.17 6.33 -20.96
C PRO A 336 -12.22 5.24 -20.46
N PHE A 337 -11.12 5.61 -19.81
CA PHE A 337 -10.34 4.61 -19.09
C PHE A 337 -11.19 4.06 -17.94
N VAL A 338 -11.22 2.73 -17.82
CA VAL A 338 -11.73 2.04 -16.62
C VAL A 338 -10.59 1.97 -15.60
N TYR A 339 -10.91 1.82 -14.32
CA TYR A 339 -9.89 1.60 -13.28
C TYR A 339 -9.14 0.27 -13.54
N PRO A 340 -7.81 0.16 -13.29
CA PRO A 340 -6.94 1.14 -12.59
C PRO A 340 -6.39 2.28 -13.43
N LEU A 341 -6.48 2.16 -14.76
CA LEU A 341 -5.91 3.16 -15.66
C LEU A 341 -6.56 4.54 -15.50
N SER A 342 -7.85 4.61 -15.15
CA SER A 342 -8.52 5.88 -14.85
C SER A 342 -7.83 6.67 -13.73
N ALA A 343 -7.45 6.03 -12.62
CA ALA A 343 -6.83 6.70 -11.48
C ALA A 343 -5.42 7.22 -11.80
N TYR A 344 -4.64 6.47 -12.58
CA TYR A 344 -3.28 6.87 -12.94
C TYR A 344 -3.25 7.89 -14.09
N LEU A 345 -4.18 7.78 -15.05
CA LEU A 345 -4.10 8.48 -16.32
C LEU A 345 -5.10 9.64 -16.47
N ASN A 346 -6.27 9.62 -15.81
CA ASN A 346 -7.21 10.74 -15.91
C ASN A 346 -6.65 12.06 -15.36
N PRO A 347 -5.86 12.11 -14.27
CA PRO A 347 -5.31 13.36 -13.75
C PRO A 347 -4.25 14.03 -14.64
N ILE A 348 -3.65 13.31 -15.60
CA ILE A 348 -2.52 13.78 -16.42
C ILE A 348 -2.93 14.13 -17.85
N ASN A 349 -2.03 14.79 -18.59
CA ASN A 349 -2.26 15.21 -19.98
C ASN A 349 -2.12 14.03 -20.95
N TRP A 350 -2.91 14.00 -22.03
CA TRP A 350 -2.88 12.92 -23.03
C TRP A 350 -2.48 13.43 -24.42
N ALA A 351 -2.01 12.51 -25.27
CA ALA A 351 -1.97 12.71 -26.72
C ALA A 351 -2.92 11.72 -27.41
N LEU A 352 -3.33 12.04 -28.64
CA LEU A 352 -4.10 11.17 -29.53
C LEU A 352 -3.31 10.91 -30.82
N TRP A 353 -3.28 9.66 -31.26
CA TRP A 353 -2.82 9.21 -32.57
C TRP A 353 -3.98 8.44 -33.22
N GLU A 354 -4.42 8.84 -34.42
CA GLU A 354 -5.52 8.18 -35.14
C GLU A 354 -5.04 7.37 -36.36
N GLY A 355 -3.80 7.57 -36.81
CA GLY A 355 -3.20 6.82 -37.91
C GLY A 355 -1.80 7.32 -38.29
N GLU A 356 -1.17 6.68 -39.26
CA GLU A 356 0.24 6.90 -39.64
C GLU A 356 0.59 8.36 -39.98
N GLY A 357 -0.37 9.13 -40.50
CA GLY A 357 -0.19 10.56 -40.78
C GLY A 357 0.05 11.41 -39.53
N ASP A 358 -0.33 10.94 -38.34
CA ASP A 358 -0.09 11.60 -37.07
C ASP A 358 1.32 11.36 -36.50
N THR A 359 2.06 10.33 -36.94
CA THR A 359 3.32 9.96 -36.29
C THR A 359 4.34 11.11 -36.22
N PRO A 360 4.53 11.95 -37.27
CA PRO A 360 5.40 13.13 -37.17
C PRO A 360 4.92 14.17 -36.16
N ARG A 361 3.60 14.38 -36.04
CA ARG A 361 2.98 15.29 -35.06
C ARG A 361 3.18 14.77 -33.64
N LEU A 362 2.89 13.49 -33.42
CA LEU A 362 3.06 12.82 -32.13
C LEU A 362 4.53 12.86 -31.67
N LEU A 363 5.47 12.60 -32.57
CA LEU A 363 6.90 12.67 -32.26
C LEU A 363 7.32 14.08 -31.83
N GLN A 364 6.83 15.13 -32.51
CA GLN A 364 7.07 16.52 -32.11
C GLN A 364 6.46 16.85 -30.74
N GLU A 365 5.25 16.38 -30.47
CA GLU A 365 4.53 16.56 -29.21
C GLU A 365 5.27 15.90 -28.03
N ILE A 366 5.75 14.67 -28.22
CA ILE A 366 6.57 13.94 -27.23
C ILE A 366 7.91 14.66 -26.99
N MET A 367 8.61 15.11 -28.03
CA MET A 367 9.84 15.89 -27.88
C MET A 367 9.62 17.21 -27.14
N GLN A 368 8.45 17.84 -27.30
CA GLN A 368 8.07 19.04 -26.57
C GLN A 368 7.78 18.72 -25.09
N ALA A 369 7.07 17.63 -24.79
CA ALA A 369 6.83 17.18 -23.42
C ALA A 369 8.14 16.84 -22.68
N ILE A 370 9.05 16.11 -23.34
CA ILE A 370 10.39 15.79 -22.79
C ILE A 370 11.21 17.05 -22.49
N ALA A 371 11.00 18.13 -23.24
CA ALA A 371 11.65 19.42 -23.03
C ALA A 371 10.99 20.30 -21.93
N GLY A 372 10.00 19.76 -21.19
CA GLY A 372 9.28 20.47 -20.11
C GLY A 372 7.98 21.14 -20.56
N GLY A 373 7.42 20.76 -21.71
CA GLY A 373 6.06 21.11 -22.12
C GLY A 373 5.01 20.06 -21.71
N ASP A 374 3.79 20.23 -22.21
CA ASP A 374 2.65 19.32 -21.99
C ASP A 374 2.22 18.61 -23.29
N LEU A 375 1.54 17.47 -23.14
CA LEU A 375 0.77 16.86 -24.23
C LEU A 375 -0.51 17.67 -24.52
N SER A 376 -1.06 17.50 -25.72
CA SER A 376 -2.09 18.37 -26.31
C SER A 376 -3.45 18.35 -25.60
N ILE A 377 -3.85 17.22 -25.00
CA ILE A 377 -5.18 17.02 -24.38
C ILE A 377 -5.05 17.18 -22.87
N ARG A 378 -5.39 18.37 -22.38
CA ARG A 378 -5.06 18.83 -21.01
C ARG A 378 -6.24 19.26 -20.15
N SER A 379 -7.31 19.81 -20.73
CA SER A 379 -8.48 20.25 -19.98
C SER A 379 -9.55 19.16 -19.92
N GLU A 380 -10.32 19.12 -18.84
CA GLU A 380 -11.50 18.24 -18.72
C GLU A 380 -12.45 18.37 -19.90
N GLN A 381 -12.62 19.59 -20.44
CA GLN A 381 -13.42 19.80 -21.66
C GLN A 381 -12.81 19.07 -22.87
N SER A 382 -11.50 19.22 -23.13
CA SER A 382 -10.84 18.52 -24.26
C SER A 382 -10.81 17.00 -24.09
N LYS A 383 -10.78 16.51 -22.85
CA LYS A 383 -10.91 15.09 -22.51
C LYS A 383 -12.35 14.60 -22.78
N ALA A 384 -13.35 15.34 -22.33
CA ALA A 384 -14.76 15.03 -22.58
C ALA A 384 -15.12 15.07 -24.07
N GLU A 385 -14.61 16.04 -24.83
CA GLU A 385 -14.80 16.14 -26.28
C GLU A 385 -14.18 14.94 -27.03
N LEU A 386 -13.00 14.45 -26.60
CA LEU A 386 -12.39 13.23 -27.15
C LEU A 386 -13.26 11.98 -26.94
N LEU A 387 -13.90 11.90 -25.76
CA LEU A 387 -14.70 10.78 -25.28
C LEU A 387 -16.12 10.73 -25.84
N GLN A 388 -16.57 11.75 -26.56
CA GLN A 388 -17.87 11.70 -27.22
C GLN A 388 -17.83 10.77 -28.45
N PRO A 389 -18.89 9.95 -28.66
CA PRO A 389 -18.98 9.13 -29.86
C PRO A 389 -19.02 10.04 -31.10
N VAL A 390 -18.11 9.81 -32.04
CA VAL A 390 -18.05 10.57 -33.28
C VAL A 390 -19.29 10.25 -34.12
N VAL A 391 -20.30 11.11 -34.03
CA VAL A 391 -21.46 11.10 -34.94
C VAL A 391 -21.00 11.58 -36.31
N GLN A 392 -20.33 10.71 -37.06
CA GLN A 392 -20.26 10.88 -38.51
C GLN A 392 -21.69 10.87 -39.03
N ALA A 393 -22.10 11.99 -39.64
CA ALA A 393 -23.37 12.08 -40.31
C ALA A 393 -23.39 11.07 -41.47
N LEU A 394 -24.03 9.92 -41.24
CA LEU A 394 -24.32 8.96 -42.28
C LEU A 394 -25.02 9.69 -43.43
N PRO A 395 -24.57 9.55 -44.69
CA PRO A 395 -25.31 10.10 -45.81
C PRO A 395 -26.74 9.56 -45.77
N GLN A 396 -27.72 10.47 -45.92
CA GLN A 396 -29.13 10.12 -45.76
C GLN A 396 -29.47 8.89 -46.60
N PRO A 397 -30.09 7.84 -46.02
CA PRO A 397 -30.42 6.64 -46.76
C PRO A 397 -31.37 6.99 -47.90
N LEU A 398 -31.01 6.58 -49.12
CA LEU A 398 -31.88 6.70 -50.28
C LEU A 398 -33.22 6.02 -49.98
N SER A 399 -34.32 6.71 -50.30
CA SER A 399 -35.70 6.30 -49.97
C SER A 399 -36.19 5.13 -50.84
N SER A 400 -35.57 3.95 -50.69
CA SER A 400 -35.98 2.71 -51.36
C SER A 400 -35.35 1.45 -50.71
N ALA A 401 -35.57 1.26 -49.40
CA ALA A 401 -35.33 -0.03 -48.75
C ALA A 401 -36.36 -0.25 -47.63
N GLN A 402 -37.46 -0.93 -47.94
CA GLN A 402 -38.39 -1.43 -46.92
C GLN A 402 -37.72 -2.57 -46.14
N PRO A 403 -38.04 -2.75 -44.85
CA PRO A 403 -37.41 -3.77 -44.02
C PRO A 403 -37.88 -5.17 -44.44
N THR A 404 -37.05 -5.88 -45.20
CA THR A 404 -37.17 -7.34 -45.28
C THR A 404 -36.81 -7.94 -43.93
N SER A 405 -37.80 -8.57 -43.31
CA SER A 405 -37.70 -9.26 -42.03
C SER A 405 -36.83 -10.51 -42.11
N VAL A 406 -35.52 -10.33 -42.24
CA VAL A 406 -34.54 -11.38 -41.97
C VAL A 406 -34.43 -11.50 -40.45
N ARG A 407 -35.01 -12.56 -39.88
CA ARG A 407 -34.62 -13.05 -38.57
C ARG A 407 -33.16 -13.50 -38.64
N ALA A 408 -32.23 -12.59 -38.42
CA ALA A 408 -30.88 -12.97 -38.07
C ALA A 408 -30.95 -13.69 -36.71
N ASN A 409 -30.35 -14.88 -36.62
CA ASN A 409 -30.04 -15.45 -35.31
C ASN A 409 -29.19 -14.44 -34.54
N PRO A 410 -29.39 -14.28 -33.22
CA PRO A 410 -28.42 -13.55 -32.41
C PRO A 410 -27.13 -14.36 -32.41
N ALA A 411 -26.18 -13.98 -33.27
CA ALA A 411 -24.80 -14.40 -33.12
C ALA A 411 -24.34 -13.87 -31.75
N MET A 412 -24.03 -14.78 -30.83
CA MET A 412 -23.65 -14.41 -29.47
C MET A 412 -22.43 -13.49 -29.52
N THR A 413 -22.59 -12.24 -29.09
CA THR A 413 -21.47 -11.30 -28.97
C THR A 413 -20.53 -11.85 -27.92
N LEU A 414 -19.32 -12.26 -28.33
CA LEU A 414 -18.31 -12.76 -27.41
C LEU A 414 -17.79 -11.60 -26.54
N GLU A 415 -18.14 -11.62 -25.27
CA GLU A 415 -17.59 -10.68 -24.28
C GLU A 415 -16.10 -10.96 -24.05
N PRO A 416 -15.23 -9.92 -23.98
CA PRO A 416 -13.85 -10.07 -23.54
C PRO A 416 -13.74 -10.77 -22.18
N ALA A 417 -12.66 -11.52 -21.98
CA ALA A 417 -12.45 -12.28 -20.74
C ALA A 417 -12.11 -11.43 -19.51
N GLU A 418 -11.88 -10.12 -19.69
CA GLU A 418 -11.29 -9.18 -18.73
C GLU A 418 -12.37 -8.31 -18.06
N GLY A 419 -12.08 -7.84 -16.84
CA GLY A 419 -13.01 -7.02 -16.04
C GLY A 419 -14.03 -7.80 -15.19
N THR A 420 -14.82 -7.05 -14.43
CA THR A 420 -15.97 -7.56 -13.65
C THR A 420 -17.11 -7.92 -14.61
N MET A 421 -17.70 -9.11 -14.43
CA MET A 421 -18.82 -9.54 -15.28
C MET A 421 -20.12 -8.87 -14.84
N ASP A 422 -20.93 -8.46 -15.82
CA ASP A 422 -22.31 -8.03 -15.60
C ASP A 422 -23.16 -9.18 -14.99
N PRO A 423 -24.11 -8.89 -14.08
CA PRO A 423 -25.00 -9.92 -13.52
C PRO A 423 -25.78 -10.73 -14.56
N GLU A 424 -26.09 -10.16 -15.73
CA GLU A 424 -26.81 -10.81 -16.84
C GLU A 424 -25.88 -11.48 -17.87
N SER A 425 -24.55 -11.46 -17.67
CA SER A 425 -23.57 -12.07 -18.60
C SER A 425 -23.82 -13.58 -18.76
N HIS A 426 -24.00 -14.00 -20.02
CA HIS A 426 -24.16 -15.42 -20.39
C HIS A 426 -22.93 -16.27 -20.01
N PHE A 427 -21.76 -15.64 -19.81
CA PHE A 427 -20.50 -16.30 -19.47
C PHE A 427 -20.28 -16.45 -17.95
N TYR A 428 -21.19 -15.97 -17.10
CA TYR A 428 -21.14 -16.22 -15.66
C TYR A 428 -21.46 -17.69 -15.35
N VAL A 429 -20.53 -18.40 -14.69
CA VAL A 429 -20.70 -19.78 -14.23
C VAL A 429 -20.91 -19.79 -12.73
N GLU A 430 -22.09 -20.23 -12.31
CA GLU A 430 -22.43 -20.36 -10.89
C GLU A 430 -21.53 -21.38 -10.19
N ARG A 431 -21.10 -21.02 -8.98
CA ARG A 431 -20.42 -21.93 -8.05
C ARG A 431 -21.35 -22.33 -6.89
N PRO A 432 -21.13 -23.49 -6.25
CA PRO A 432 -21.86 -23.86 -5.03
C PRO A 432 -21.80 -22.81 -3.91
N SER A 433 -20.69 -22.07 -3.83
CA SER A 433 -20.48 -20.95 -2.91
C SER A 433 -21.35 -19.72 -3.21
N ASP A 434 -21.75 -19.53 -4.47
CA ASP A 434 -22.49 -18.34 -4.89
C ASP A 434 -23.90 -18.38 -4.29
N ALA A 435 -24.54 -19.55 -4.28
CA ALA A 435 -25.83 -19.76 -3.62
C ALA A 435 -25.82 -19.37 -2.12
N ILE A 436 -24.68 -19.57 -1.43
CA ILE A 436 -24.50 -19.16 -0.03
C ILE A 436 -24.39 -17.63 0.07
N ALA A 437 -23.61 -17.00 -0.81
CA ALA A 437 -23.52 -15.53 -0.88
C ALA A 437 -24.89 -14.86 -1.16
N LEU A 438 -25.62 -15.35 -2.18
CA LEU A 438 -26.91 -14.82 -2.60
C LEU A 438 -28.03 -15.06 -1.59
N SER A 439 -28.01 -16.19 -0.87
CA SER A 439 -28.98 -16.45 0.21
C SER A 439 -28.65 -15.67 1.49
N THR A 440 -27.37 -15.43 1.78
CA THR A 440 -26.94 -14.60 2.90
C THR A 440 -27.32 -13.14 2.68
N ILE A 441 -26.98 -12.55 1.54
CA ILE A 441 -27.18 -11.12 1.29
C ILE A 441 -28.66 -10.70 1.19
N ARG A 442 -29.58 -11.66 1.07
CA ARG A 442 -31.05 -11.43 1.15
C ARG A 442 -31.55 -11.28 2.60
N GLN A 443 -30.85 -11.82 3.60
CA GLN A 443 -31.21 -11.73 5.02
C GLN A 443 -30.82 -10.36 5.61
N GLN A 444 -31.42 -9.94 6.73
CA GLN A 444 -31.14 -8.64 7.37
C GLN A 444 -30.11 -8.75 8.50
N GLY A 445 -29.20 -7.78 8.59
CA GLY A 445 -28.17 -7.69 9.62
C GLY A 445 -26.96 -8.59 9.34
N VAL A 446 -26.64 -8.83 8.07
CA VAL A 446 -25.58 -9.77 7.66
C VAL A 446 -24.25 -9.09 7.39
N THR A 447 -23.18 -9.87 7.52
CA THR A 447 -21.87 -9.55 6.95
C THR A 447 -21.48 -10.69 6.04
N LEU A 448 -21.09 -10.36 4.80
CA LEU A 448 -20.64 -11.28 3.77
C LEU A 448 -19.21 -10.87 3.40
N THR A 449 -18.25 -11.79 3.48
CA THR A 449 -16.86 -11.56 3.06
C THR A 449 -16.50 -12.51 1.93
N ILE A 450 -16.17 -11.99 0.75
CA ILE A 450 -15.72 -12.75 -0.41
C ILE A 450 -14.19 -12.67 -0.47
N LYS A 451 -13.53 -13.83 -0.32
CA LYS A 451 -12.07 -13.98 -0.28
C LYS A 451 -11.56 -14.82 -1.44
N GLY A 452 -10.37 -14.49 -1.91
CA GLY A 452 -9.64 -15.30 -2.90
C GLY A 452 -8.66 -14.46 -3.72
N PRO A 453 -7.69 -15.05 -4.43
CA PRO A 453 -6.70 -14.30 -5.20
C PRO A 453 -7.28 -13.39 -6.30
N ARG A 454 -6.42 -12.59 -6.94
CA ARG A 454 -6.84 -11.78 -8.11
C ARG A 454 -7.43 -12.68 -9.20
N GLN A 455 -8.31 -12.11 -10.03
CA GLN A 455 -8.90 -12.79 -11.19
C GLN A 455 -9.73 -14.07 -10.89
N MET A 456 -10.13 -14.29 -9.65
CA MET A 456 -11.07 -15.35 -9.25
C MET A 456 -12.55 -15.03 -9.51
N GLY A 457 -12.88 -13.82 -9.97
CA GLY A 457 -14.27 -13.36 -10.12
C GLY A 457 -14.94 -12.95 -8.79
N LYS A 458 -14.16 -12.41 -7.83
CA LYS A 458 -14.68 -11.86 -6.58
C LYS A 458 -15.68 -10.73 -6.80
N SER A 459 -15.28 -9.73 -7.59
CA SER A 459 -16.09 -8.59 -7.97
C SER A 459 -17.34 -9.02 -8.73
N SER A 460 -17.24 -10.02 -9.61
CA SER A 460 -18.41 -10.59 -10.30
C SER A 460 -19.41 -11.21 -9.31
N LEU A 461 -18.95 -11.95 -8.30
CA LEU A 461 -19.84 -12.46 -7.24
C LEU A 461 -20.41 -11.34 -6.36
N LEU A 462 -19.64 -10.27 -6.11
CA LEU A 462 -20.14 -9.09 -5.40
C LEU A 462 -21.27 -8.42 -6.19
N MET A 463 -21.16 -8.28 -7.51
CA MET A 463 -22.22 -7.74 -8.37
C MET A 463 -23.48 -8.63 -8.36
N GLN A 464 -23.32 -9.96 -8.42
CA GLN A 464 -24.44 -10.90 -8.24
C GLN A 464 -25.10 -10.74 -6.85
N ALA A 465 -24.31 -10.51 -5.79
CA ALA A 465 -24.83 -10.27 -4.44
C ALA A 465 -25.55 -8.91 -4.31
N ILE A 466 -25.07 -7.87 -4.98
CA ILE A 466 -25.71 -6.56 -5.08
C ILE A 466 -27.06 -6.67 -5.79
N ASP A 467 -27.10 -7.32 -6.95
CA ASP A 467 -28.35 -7.59 -7.69
C ASP A 467 -29.37 -8.37 -6.84
N ALA A 468 -28.93 -9.43 -6.15
CA ALA A 468 -29.78 -10.19 -5.24
C ALA A 468 -30.29 -9.37 -4.03
N ALA A 469 -29.54 -8.35 -3.59
CA ALA A 469 -29.96 -7.43 -2.54
C ALA A 469 -30.98 -6.39 -3.05
N LEU A 470 -30.76 -5.82 -4.24
CA LEU A 470 -31.69 -4.92 -4.92
C LEU A 470 -33.04 -5.63 -5.19
N LYS A 471 -32.99 -6.87 -5.70
CA LYS A 471 -34.18 -7.73 -5.90
C LYS A 471 -34.88 -8.12 -4.59
N ALA A 472 -34.20 -8.02 -3.44
CA ALA A 472 -34.79 -8.17 -2.11
C ALA A 472 -35.35 -6.85 -1.52
N GLY A 473 -35.35 -5.75 -2.30
CA GLY A 473 -35.89 -4.46 -1.90
C GLY A 473 -34.98 -3.64 -0.98
N LYS A 474 -33.66 -3.93 -0.97
CA LYS A 474 -32.68 -3.20 -0.18
C LYS A 474 -32.11 -2.01 -0.96
N GLN A 475 -31.74 -0.96 -0.25
CA GLN A 475 -30.84 0.06 -0.78
C GLN A 475 -29.40 -0.48 -0.76
N VAL A 476 -28.59 -0.05 -1.72
CA VAL A 476 -27.18 -0.47 -1.83
C VAL A 476 -26.31 0.76 -2.07
N VAL A 477 -25.21 0.85 -1.32
CA VAL A 477 -24.07 1.71 -1.63
C VAL A 477 -22.91 0.79 -2.02
N PHE A 478 -22.28 1.07 -3.15
CA PHE A 478 -21.10 0.37 -3.63
C PHE A 478 -19.90 1.31 -3.59
N LEU A 479 -18.99 1.09 -2.64
CA LEU A 479 -17.73 1.83 -2.57
C LEU A 479 -16.60 0.96 -3.13
N ASP A 480 -16.08 1.37 -4.26
CA ASP A 480 -14.86 0.78 -4.77
C ASP A 480 -13.64 1.54 -4.21
N PHE A 481 -12.79 0.87 -3.41
CA PHE A 481 -11.61 1.50 -2.81
C PHE A 481 -10.55 1.85 -3.86
N GLN A 482 -10.71 1.32 -5.08
CA GLN A 482 -10.08 1.80 -6.30
C GLN A 482 -10.25 3.31 -6.54
N LEU A 483 -11.41 3.87 -6.22
CA LEU A 483 -11.74 5.27 -6.53
C LEU A 483 -11.22 6.28 -5.50
N PHE A 484 -10.55 5.82 -4.43
CA PHE A 484 -9.91 6.69 -3.46
C PHE A 484 -8.46 6.96 -3.86
N ASP A 485 -8.11 8.25 -3.99
CA ASP A 485 -6.74 8.68 -4.21
C ASP A 485 -5.84 8.25 -3.05
N GLN A 486 -4.58 7.93 -3.35
CA GLN A 486 -3.63 7.52 -2.32
C GLN A 486 -3.36 8.64 -1.29
N ASP A 487 -3.43 9.90 -1.71
CA ASP A 487 -3.31 11.06 -0.82
C ASP A 487 -4.50 11.15 0.17
N VAL A 488 -5.70 10.69 -0.24
CA VAL A 488 -6.87 10.54 0.64
C VAL A 488 -6.69 9.34 1.57
N LEU A 489 -6.26 8.19 1.03
CA LEU A 489 -6.02 6.96 1.81
C LEU A 489 -4.88 7.09 2.84
N ASN A 490 -4.02 8.10 2.70
CA ASN A 490 -2.99 8.43 3.68
C ASN A 490 -3.46 9.44 4.74
N ALA A 491 -4.62 10.09 4.55
CA ALA A 491 -5.10 11.20 5.38
C ALA A 491 -6.43 10.86 6.05
N ALA A 492 -6.37 10.25 7.24
CA ALA A 492 -7.53 9.71 7.96
C ALA A 492 -8.77 10.64 7.98
N ASP A 493 -8.64 11.90 8.42
CA ASP A 493 -9.79 12.83 8.49
C ASP A 493 -10.42 13.09 7.11
N VAL A 494 -9.60 13.20 6.06
CA VAL A 494 -10.08 13.39 4.67
C VAL A 494 -10.80 12.13 4.20
N PHE A 495 -10.20 10.95 4.41
CA PHE A 495 -10.81 9.68 4.05
C PHE A 495 -12.18 9.47 4.72
N TYR A 496 -12.29 9.62 6.05
CA TYR A 496 -13.56 9.36 6.73
C TYR A 496 -14.65 10.35 6.31
N ARG A 497 -14.30 11.61 6.00
CA ARG A 497 -15.25 12.58 5.42
C ARG A 497 -15.72 12.15 4.04
N GLN A 498 -14.78 11.86 3.13
CA GLN A 498 -15.09 11.45 1.75
C GLN A 498 -15.90 10.16 1.73
N PHE A 499 -15.53 9.17 2.55
CA PHE A 499 -16.30 7.95 2.77
C PHE A 499 -17.76 8.28 3.12
N CYS A 500 -18.00 9.14 4.12
CA CYS A 500 -19.34 9.54 4.53
C CYS A 500 -20.11 10.34 3.45
N THR A 501 -19.46 11.26 2.73
CA THR A 501 -20.07 12.01 1.62
C THR A 501 -20.49 11.07 0.49
N SER A 502 -19.62 10.13 0.09
CA SER A 502 -19.93 9.12 -0.94
C SER A 502 -21.10 8.20 -0.56
N LEU A 503 -21.31 7.90 0.74
CA LEU A 503 -22.54 7.22 1.16
C LEU A 503 -23.78 8.05 0.83
N THR A 504 -23.78 9.34 1.17
CA THR A 504 -24.94 10.21 0.97
C THR A 504 -25.21 10.58 -0.49
N GLU A 505 -24.16 10.72 -1.30
CA GLU A 505 -24.26 10.94 -2.75
C GLU A 505 -24.94 9.75 -3.45
N GLN A 506 -24.49 8.51 -3.20
CA GLN A 506 -25.09 7.32 -3.80
C GLN A 506 -26.52 7.06 -3.31
N LEU A 507 -26.82 7.40 -2.06
CA LEU A 507 -28.18 7.29 -1.50
C LEU A 507 -29.10 8.46 -1.89
N ASN A 508 -28.58 9.49 -2.56
CA ASN A 508 -29.30 10.71 -2.92
C ASN A 508 -30.01 11.36 -1.70
N ILE A 509 -29.33 11.39 -0.56
CA ILE A 509 -29.79 12.07 0.68
C ILE A 509 -28.87 13.26 0.99
N PRO A 510 -29.34 14.29 1.71
CA PRO A 510 -28.55 15.50 1.95
C PRO A 510 -27.23 15.19 2.69
N ASP A 511 -26.08 15.58 2.14
CA ASP A 511 -24.80 15.48 2.85
C ASP A 511 -24.78 16.46 4.05
N ARG A 512 -24.38 15.96 5.23
CA ARG A 512 -24.18 16.73 6.46
C ARG A 512 -22.81 16.47 7.11
N VAL A 513 -21.84 15.90 6.39
CA VAL A 513 -20.51 15.58 6.93
C VAL A 513 -19.88 16.76 7.66
N THR A 514 -19.96 17.97 7.11
CA THR A 514 -19.42 19.19 7.73
C THR A 514 -19.96 19.43 9.14
N ASP A 515 -21.27 19.29 9.34
CA ASP A 515 -21.94 19.54 10.64
C ASP A 515 -21.48 18.52 11.68
N TYR A 516 -21.52 17.23 11.31
CA TYR A 516 -21.13 16.12 12.18
C TYR A 516 -19.63 16.12 12.53
N TRP A 517 -18.79 16.75 11.70
CA TRP A 517 -17.36 16.92 12.00
C TRP A 517 -17.02 18.11 12.88
N GLN A 518 -17.94 19.05 13.12
CA GLN A 518 -17.78 20.07 14.17
C GLN A 518 -17.98 19.47 15.58
N GLU A 519 -18.70 18.36 15.69
CA GLU A 519 -18.94 17.70 16.96
C GLU A 519 -17.67 17.05 17.55
N SER A 520 -17.65 16.88 18.87
CA SER A 520 -16.57 16.21 19.57
C SER A 520 -16.53 14.70 19.30
N GLY A 521 -15.30 14.17 19.25
CA GLY A 521 -14.99 12.76 19.04
C GLY A 521 -13.93 12.54 17.96
N GLY A 522 -13.31 11.36 17.97
CA GLY A 522 -12.44 10.92 16.89
C GLY A 522 -13.22 10.51 15.62
N ASN A 523 -12.52 10.30 14.51
CA ASN A 523 -13.14 10.03 13.21
C ASN A 523 -14.07 8.81 13.23
N ILE A 524 -13.68 7.73 13.92
CA ILE A 524 -14.53 6.54 14.16
C ILE A 524 -15.89 6.94 14.79
N GLN A 525 -15.86 7.80 15.81
CA GLN A 525 -17.05 8.20 16.56
C GLN A 525 -17.96 9.10 15.71
N ARG A 526 -17.37 10.05 14.97
CA ARG A 526 -18.08 10.93 14.03
C ARG A 526 -18.73 10.14 12.90
N CYS A 527 -17.96 9.28 12.22
CA CYS A 527 -18.45 8.40 11.15
C CYS A 527 -19.56 7.44 11.65
N THR A 528 -19.39 6.83 12.83
CA THR A 528 -20.41 5.96 13.43
C THR A 528 -21.69 6.73 13.77
N ARG A 529 -21.56 7.96 14.30
CA ARG A 529 -22.70 8.82 14.61
C ARG A 529 -23.41 9.30 13.35
N TYR A 530 -22.67 9.67 12.31
CA TYR A 530 -23.20 10.02 10.99
C TYR A 530 -24.02 8.86 10.41
N MET A 531 -23.42 7.67 10.38
CA MET A 531 -24.07 6.46 9.87
C MET A 531 -25.34 6.10 10.65
N GLN A 532 -25.27 6.11 11.99
CA GLN A 532 -26.38 5.72 12.85
C GLN A 532 -27.50 6.76 12.94
N THR A 533 -27.18 8.05 12.92
CA THR A 533 -28.15 9.11 13.27
C THR A 533 -28.66 9.92 12.10
N HIS A 534 -27.94 9.91 10.97
CA HIS A 534 -28.31 10.52 9.70
C HIS A 534 -28.61 9.43 8.67
N VAL A 535 -27.59 8.76 8.13
CA VAL A 535 -27.72 7.84 6.97
C VAL A 535 -28.79 6.76 7.17
N LEU A 536 -28.67 5.92 8.21
CA LEU A 536 -29.64 4.84 8.44
C LEU A 536 -31.04 5.33 8.82
N LYS A 537 -31.19 6.56 9.31
CA LYS A 537 -32.53 7.12 9.62
C LYS A 537 -33.22 7.66 8.39
N GLU A 538 -32.51 8.39 7.54
CA GLU A 538 -33.05 8.97 6.30
C GLU A 538 -33.38 7.85 5.29
N VAL A 539 -32.57 6.78 5.22
CA VAL A 539 -32.86 5.60 4.38
C VAL A 539 -34.10 4.83 4.85
N GLY A 540 -34.33 4.75 6.16
CA GLY A 540 -35.56 4.18 6.75
C GLY A 540 -35.80 2.67 6.52
N GLY A 541 -34.89 1.98 5.84
CA GLY A 541 -35.02 0.58 5.44
C GLY A 541 -33.66 -0.13 5.31
N PRO A 542 -33.63 -1.39 4.85
CA PRO A 542 -32.38 -2.16 4.75
C PRO A 542 -31.39 -1.53 3.76
N LEU A 543 -30.14 -1.40 4.20
CA LEU A 543 -29.02 -0.79 3.47
C LEU A 543 -27.84 -1.77 3.45
N VAL A 544 -27.38 -2.12 2.25
CA VAL A 544 -26.10 -2.83 2.05
C VAL A 544 -25.00 -1.82 1.77
N LEU A 545 -23.90 -1.88 2.52
CA LEU A 545 -22.62 -1.30 2.10
C LEU A 545 -21.75 -2.42 1.49
N ALA A 546 -21.63 -2.39 0.17
CA ALA A 546 -20.73 -3.24 -0.58
C ALA A 546 -19.40 -2.53 -0.82
N MET A 547 -18.28 -3.20 -0.55
CA MET A 547 -16.93 -2.64 -0.68
C MET A 547 -15.99 -3.59 -1.42
N ASP A 548 -15.43 -3.12 -2.53
CA ASP A 548 -14.41 -3.82 -3.32
C ASP A 548 -13.02 -3.19 -3.14
N GLU A 549 -11.98 -3.98 -3.43
CA GLU A 549 -10.54 -3.68 -3.25
C GLU A 549 -10.16 -2.98 -1.94
N VAL A 550 -10.80 -3.35 -0.84
CA VAL A 550 -10.44 -2.85 0.51
C VAL A 550 -8.98 -3.17 0.88
N ASP A 551 -8.33 -4.08 0.15
CA ASP A 551 -6.89 -4.34 0.24
C ASP A 551 -6.04 -3.06 0.06
N ARG A 552 -6.53 -2.06 -0.69
CA ARG A 552 -5.82 -0.77 -0.90
C ARG A 552 -5.63 0.04 0.38
N MET A 553 -6.40 -0.21 1.43
CA MET A 553 -6.18 0.42 2.73
C MET A 553 -5.15 -0.29 3.60
N PHE A 554 -4.57 -1.42 3.18
CA PHE A 554 -3.69 -2.16 4.06
C PHE A 554 -2.34 -1.49 4.34
N ASP A 555 -1.96 -0.49 3.56
CA ASP A 555 -0.81 0.39 3.83
C ASP A 555 -1.19 1.66 4.62
N ALA A 556 -2.48 1.93 4.86
CA ALA A 556 -2.94 3.11 5.58
C ALA A 556 -2.74 2.98 7.10
N ASP A 557 -2.25 4.03 7.76
CA ASP A 557 -2.00 4.05 9.21
C ASP A 557 -3.28 3.77 10.02
N TYR A 558 -4.41 4.33 9.61
CA TYR A 558 -5.71 4.20 10.28
C TYR A 558 -6.51 2.95 9.87
N ARG A 559 -5.95 2.03 9.08
CA ARG A 559 -6.67 0.83 8.60
C ARG A 559 -7.31 0.02 9.73
N SER A 560 -6.58 -0.14 10.84
CA SER A 560 -7.02 -0.91 12.01
C SER A 560 -8.25 -0.28 12.65
N ASP A 561 -8.28 1.06 12.73
CA ASP A 561 -9.40 1.85 13.24
C ASP A 561 -10.64 1.73 12.35
N PHE A 562 -10.46 1.80 11.03
CA PHE A 562 -11.56 1.65 10.08
C PHE A 562 -12.15 0.24 10.10
N PHE A 563 -11.31 -0.80 10.05
CA PHE A 563 -11.80 -2.19 10.10
C PHE A 563 -12.42 -2.53 11.46
N SER A 564 -11.89 -2.00 12.56
CA SER A 564 -12.50 -2.09 13.90
C SER A 564 -13.86 -1.41 13.97
N MET A 565 -14.03 -0.25 13.32
CA MET A 565 -15.32 0.44 13.21
C MET A 565 -16.36 -0.41 12.49
N LEU A 566 -16.02 -1.00 11.33
CA LEU A 566 -16.94 -1.89 10.60
C LEU A 566 -17.34 -3.12 11.44
N ARG A 567 -16.39 -3.69 12.20
CA ARG A 567 -16.69 -4.78 13.15
C ARG A 567 -17.58 -4.31 14.30
N SER A 568 -17.39 -3.11 14.82
CA SER A 568 -18.27 -2.51 15.82
C SER A 568 -19.71 -2.39 15.28
N TRP A 569 -19.89 -1.95 14.03
CA TRP A 569 -21.19 -1.86 13.39
C TRP A 569 -21.88 -3.23 13.24
N HIS A 570 -21.12 -4.28 12.88
CA HIS A 570 -21.62 -5.66 12.93
C HIS A 570 -22.08 -6.05 14.35
N ASN A 571 -21.24 -5.84 15.37
CA ASN A 571 -21.53 -6.22 16.76
C ASN A 571 -22.75 -5.46 17.33
N ASN A 572 -22.94 -4.19 16.95
CA ASN A 572 -24.05 -3.35 17.41
C ASN A 572 -25.43 -3.92 17.03
N ARG A 573 -25.52 -4.82 16.03
CA ARG A 573 -26.74 -5.55 15.65
C ARG A 573 -27.30 -6.42 16.78
N ALA A 574 -26.44 -6.89 17.70
CA ALA A 574 -26.83 -7.68 18.85
C ALA A 574 -27.41 -6.84 20.00
N LEU A 575 -27.13 -5.53 20.05
CA LEU A 575 -27.55 -4.66 21.15
C LEU A 575 -29.05 -4.33 21.06
N PRO A 576 -29.87 -4.67 22.08
CA PRO A 576 -31.32 -4.39 22.06
C PRO A 576 -31.68 -2.90 21.92
N THR A 577 -30.77 -2.03 22.35
CA THR A 577 -30.87 -0.56 22.31
C THR A 577 -30.57 0.04 20.94
N SER A 578 -29.89 -0.70 20.05
CA SER A 578 -29.35 -0.18 18.79
C SER A 578 -29.89 -0.92 17.56
N ARG A 579 -31.19 -1.25 17.58
CA ARG A 579 -31.88 -2.05 16.54
C ARG A 579 -31.70 -1.53 15.11
N ILE A 580 -31.43 -0.25 14.91
CA ILE A 580 -31.19 0.36 13.60
C ILE A 580 -30.05 -0.33 12.84
N TRP A 581 -29.01 -0.84 13.53
CA TRP A 581 -27.93 -1.59 12.89
C TRP A 581 -28.38 -2.92 12.27
N LYS A 582 -29.52 -3.48 12.66
CA LYS A 582 -30.09 -4.66 11.98
C LYS A 582 -30.60 -4.37 10.56
N GLN A 583 -30.78 -3.09 10.22
CA GLN A 583 -31.06 -2.66 8.84
C GLN A 583 -29.77 -2.52 8.01
N PHE A 584 -28.60 -2.54 8.65
CA PHE A 584 -27.32 -2.36 7.97
C PHE A 584 -26.65 -3.70 7.68
N ASP A 585 -26.39 -3.97 6.40
CA ASP A 585 -25.66 -5.12 5.89
C ASP A 585 -24.29 -4.70 5.35
N LEU A 586 -23.32 -5.61 5.37
CA LEU A 586 -21.95 -5.35 4.95
C LEU A 586 -21.49 -6.44 3.96
N ALA A 587 -21.02 -6.07 2.78
CA ALA A 587 -20.39 -6.99 1.84
C ALA A 587 -18.95 -6.52 1.56
N LEU A 588 -17.96 -7.39 1.77
CA LEU A 588 -16.53 -7.07 1.68
C LEU A 588 -15.86 -8.01 0.67
N VAL A 589 -15.07 -7.48 -0.25
CA VAL A 589 -14.17 -8.25 -1.10
C VAL A 589 -12.72 -8.01 -0.67
N THR A 590 -11.92 -9.07 -0.52
CA THR A 590 -10.48 -8.98 -0.22
C THR A 590 -9.69 -10.04 -0.98
N ALA A 591 -8.52 -9.66 -1.51
CA ALA A 591 -7.61 -10.52 -2.25
C ALA A 591 -6.62 -11.27 -1.35
N THR A 592 -6.29 -10.69 -0.19
CA THR A 592 -5.30 -11.22 0.76
C THR A 592 -5.94 -11.77 2.04
N GLU A 593 -5.14 -12.46 2.85
CA GLU A 593 -5.52 -12.86 4.22
C GLU A 593 -5.38 -11.66 5.20
N PRO A 594 -6.48 -11.06 5.68
CA PRO A 594 -6.40 -9.80 6.45
C PRO A 594 -5.72 -9.96 7.82
N TYR A 595 -5.57 -11.20 8.28
CA TYR A 595 -4.85 -11.59 9.51
C TYR A 595 -3.37 -11.16 9.51
N HIS A 596 -2.77 -10.93 8.35
CA HIS A 596 -1.38 -10.51 8.22
C HIS A 596 -1.18 -8.99 8.39
N LEU A 597 -2.27 -8.21 8.35
CA LEU A 597 -2.25 -6.74 8.21
C LEU A 597 -3.03 -6.02 9.31
N ILE A 598 -3.96 -6.74 9.96
CA ILE A 598 -4.69 -6.31 11.16
C ILE A 598 -4.02 -6.96 12.37
N ALA A 599 -3.38 -6.14 13.22
CA ALA A 599 -2.59 -6.61 14.36
C ALA A 599 -3.37 -7.46 15.40
N ASN A 600 -4.71 -7.36 15.41
CA ASN A 600 -5.57 -8.14 16.29
C ASN A 600 -6.69 -8.84 15.49
N LEU A 601 -6.62 -10.17 15.38
CA LEU A 601 -7.64 -10.99 14.68
C LEU A 601 -9.07 -10.78 15.22
N ASN A 602 -9.21 -10.44 16.51
CA ASN A 602 -10.49 -10.19 17.18
C ASN A 602 -11.07 -8.80 16.90
N GLN A 603 -10.38 -7.97 16.12
CA GLN A 603 -10.84 -6.66 15.65
C GLN A 603 -11.21 -6.65 14.16
N SER A 604 -10.87 -7.71 13.41
CA SER A 604 -11.14 -7.83 11.98
C SER A 604 -12.64 -8.04 11.65
N PRO A 605 -13.22 -7.29 10.69
CA PRO A 605 -14.56 -7.52 10.16
C PRO A 605 -14.62 -8.67 9.15
N PHE A 606 -13.47 -9.13 8.64
CA PHE A 606 -13.34 -10.21 7.66
C PHE A 606 -13.51 -11.62 8.25
N ASN A 607 -13.88 -11.69 9.53
CA ASN A 607 -13.98 -12.89 10.35
C ASN A 607 -15.36 -13.01 11.02
N VAL A 608 -16.32 -12.16 10.64
CA VAL A 608 -17.67 -12.14 11.21
C VAL A 608 -18.72 -12.23 10.10
N GLY A 609 -19.81 -12.93 10.38
CA GLY A 609 -20.77 -13.32 9.37
C GLY A 609 -20.23 -14.43 8.45
N GLU A 610 -20.72 -14.45 7.22
CA GLU A 610 -20.44 -15.50 6.24
C GLU A 610 -19.16 -15.21 5.46
N VAL A 611 -18.28 -16.21 5.30
CA VAL A 611 -17.00 -16.06 4.60
C VAL A 611 -16.94 -17.02 3.40
N ILE A 612 -17.01 -16.45 2.21
CA ILE A 612 -16.98 -17.17 0.94
C ILE A 612 -15.54 -17.21 0.42
N LEU A 613 -14.95 -18.40 0.36
CA LEU A 613 -13.67 -18.64 -0.30
C LEU A 613 -13.92 -19.08 -1.74
N LEU A 614 -13.42 -18.33 -2.72
CA LEU A 614 -13.56 -18.70 -4.13
C LEU A 614 -12.53 -19.75 -4.54
N ALA A 615 -13.04 -20.89 -4.99
CA ALA A 615 -12.28 -21.97 -5.62
C ALA A 615 -12.16 -21.79 -7.14
N ASP A 616 -11.18 -22.49 -7.72
CA ASP A 616 -11.08 -22.69 -9.17
C ASP A 616 -12.25 -23.54 -9.70
N PHE A 617 -12.53 -23.45 -11.01
CA PHE A 617 -13.63 -24.19 -11.62
C PHE A 617 -13.36 -25.70 -11.66
N THR A 618 -14.39 -26.48 -11.34
CA THR A 618 -14.39 -27.92 -11.59
C THR A 618 -14.41 -28.23 -13.09
N ALA A 619 -14.02 -29.45 -13.50
CA ALA A 619 -14.10 -29.87 -14.90
C ALA A 619 -15.51 -29.74 -15.50
N GLN A 620 -16.57 -29.93 -14.69
CA GLN A 620 -17.96 -29.70 -15.12
C GLN A 620 -18.25 -28.23 -15.41
N GLN A 621 -17.76 -27.32 -14.58
CA GLN A 621 -17.88 -25.86 -14.78
C GLN A 621 -17.03 -25.36 -15.96
N VAL A 622 -15.86 -25.96 -16.21
CA VAL A 622 -15.07 -25.69 -17.42
C VAL A 622 -15.82 -26.13 -18.68
N SER A 623 -16.50 -27.29 -18.65
CA SER A 623 -17.30 -27.76 -19.79
C SER A 623 -18.58 -26.93 -20.01
N ASP A 624 -19.26 -26.48 -18.94
CA ASP A 624 -20.35 -25.50 -19.04
C ASP A 624 -19.86 -24.18 -19.67
N LEU A 625 -18.71 -23.65 -19.23
CA LEU A 625 -18.14 -22.45 -19.83
C LEU A 625 -17.74 -22.65 -21.29
N ASN A 626 -17.21 -23.83 -21.66
CA ASN A 626 -16.90 -24.17 -23.04
C ASN A 626 -18.19 -24.17 -23.90
N GLN A 627 -19.27 -24.80 -23.43
CA GLN A 627 -20.57 -24.79 -24.11
C GLN A 627 -21.11 -23.37 -24.30
N ARG A 628 -20.99 -22.49 -23.30
CA ARG A 628 -21.38 -21.07 -23.39
C ARG A 628 -20.59 -20.26 -24.41
N HIS A 629 -19.38 -20.69 -24.75
CA HIS A 629 -18.55 -20.13 -25.84
C HIS A 629 -18.78 -20.81 -27.21
N GLY A 630 -19.76 -21.72 -27.33
CA GLY A 630 -20.05 -22.45 -28.57
C GLY A 630 -19.23 -23.75 -28.74
N SER A 631 -18.71 -24.31 -27.65
CA SER A 631 -17.88 -25.53 -27.59
C SER A 631 -16.61 -25.51 -28.46
N PRO A 632 -15.75 -24.47 -28.41
CA PRO A 632 -14.48 -24.42 -29.15
C PRO A 632 -13.48 -25.55 -28.81
N PHE A 633 -13.58 -26.18 -27.64
CA PHE A 633 -12.71 -27.30 -27.23
C PHE A 633 -13.49 -28.62 -27.29
N THR A 634 -12.86 -29.68 -27.81
CA THR A 634 -13.39 -31.06 -27.67
C THR A 634 -13.18 -31.61 -26.25
N PRO A 635 -13.90 -32.65 -25.81
CA PRO A 635 -13.72 -33.22 -24.45
C PRO A 635 -12.29 -33.68 -24.14
N ALA A 636 -11.51 -34.11 -25.14
CA ALA A 636 -10.10 -34.45 -24.95
C ALA A 636 -9.23 -33.19 -24.73
N GLN A 637 -9.55 -32.09 -25.42
CA GLN A 637 -8.87 -30.81 -25.24
C GLN A 637 -9.32 -30.08 -23.96
N GLU A 638 -10.57 -30.27 -23.50
CA GLU A 638 -11.04 -29.82 -22.17
C GLU A 638 -10.19 -30.45 -21.05
N LEU A 639 -9.88 -31.75 -21.13
CA LEU A 639 -8.99 -32.43 -20.18
C LEU A 639 -7.56 -31.87 -20.21
N GLN A 640 -7.04 -31.53 -21.39
CA GLN A 640 -5.73 -30.87 -21.53
C GLN A 640 -5.74 -29.45 -20.94
N LEU A 641 -6.80 -28.67 -21.20
CA LEU A 641 -6.99 -27.33 -20.65
C LEU A 641 -7.13 -27.36 -19.12
N MET A 642 -7.85 -28.35 -18.58
CA MET A 642 -7.98 -28.58 -17.14
C MET A 642 -6.65 -28.97 -16.51
N ALA A 643 -5.87 -29.86 -17.13
CA ALA A 643 -4.53 -30.22 -16.65
C ALA A 643 -3.56 -29.01 -16.66
N LEU A 644 -3.65 -28.16 -17.69
CA LEU A 644 -2.80 -26.98 -17.85
C LEU A 644 -3.14 -25.86 -16.85
N LEU A 645 -4.43 -25.51 -16.73
CA LEU A 645 -4.91 -24.32 -16.03
C LEU A 645 -5.58 -24.61 -14.67
N ASN A 646 -5.81 -25.88 -14.33
CA ASN A 646 -6.47 -26.34 -13.11
C ASN A 646 -7.79 -25.61 -12.80
N GLY A 647 -8.56 -25.25 -13.83
CA GLY A 647 -9.84 -24.55 -13.68
C GLY A 647 -9.75 -23.05 -13.35
N HIS A 648 -8.56 -22.43 -13.40
CA HIS A 648 -8.39 -21.02 -13.05
C HIS A 648 -9.34 -20.10 -13.85
N PRO A 649 -10.31 -19.40 -13.20
CA PRO A 649 -11.45 -18.80 -13.88
C PRO A 649 -11.10 -17.87 -15.05
N TYR A 650 -10.21 -16.91 -14.82
CA TYR A 650 -9.76 -15.97 -15.86
C TYR A 650 -9.01 -16.65 -17.01
N LEU A 651 -7.99 -17.47 -16.72
CA LEU A 651 -7.20 -18.16 -17.75
C LEU A 651 -8.08 -19.09 -18.61
N VAL A 652 -9.04 -19.79 -18.02
CA VAL A 652 -10.00 -20.63 -18.75
C VAL A 652 -10.90 -19.76 -19.65
N ARG A 653 -11.50 -18.68 -19.12
CA ARG A 653 -12.33 -17.75 -19.93
C ARG A 653 -11.52 -17.13 -21.08
N ARG A 654 -10.28 -16.72 -20.81
CA ARG A 654 -9.34 -16.17 -21.80
C ARG A 654 -8.99 -17.19 -22.88
N ALA A 655 -8.74 -18.45 -22.50
CA ALA A 655 -8.48 -19.52 -23.47
C ALA A 655 -9.69 -19.80 -24.39
N LEU A 656 -10.89 -19.87 -23.80
CA LEU A 656 -12.14 -20.08 -24.53
C LEU A 656 -12.43 -18.90 -25.46
N TYR A 657 -12.28 -17.66 -24.99
CA TYR A 657 -12.44 -16.45 -25.80
C TYR A 657 -11.50 -16.42 -27.01
N LEU A 658 -10.20 -16.68 -26.82
CA LEU A 658 -9.19 -16.63 -27.88
C LEU A 658 -9.46 -17.66 -29.01
N VAL A 659 -10.00 -18.83 -28.67
CA VAL A 659 -10.35 -19.86 -29.66
C VAL A 659 -11.74 -19.61 -30.28
N ALA A 660 -12.74 -19.24 -29.47
CA ALA A 660 -14.10 -18.93 -29.96
C ALA A 660 -14.11 -17.74 -30.93
N SER A 661 -13.28 -16.72 -30.66
CA SER A 661 -13.07 -15.56 -31.53
C SER A 661 -12.15 -15.82 -32.73
N GLN A 662 -11.67 -17.07 -32.90
CA GLN A 662 -10.77 -17.52 -33.98
C GLN A 662 -9.41 -16.80 -34.03
N GLN A 663 -8.99 -16.17 -32.93
CA GLN A 663 -7.67 -15.52 -32.83
C GLN A 663 -6.53 -16.55 -32.71
N LEU A 664 -6.80 -17.71 -32.10
CA LEU A 664 -5.84 -18.81 -31.94
C LEU A 664 -6.49 -20.18 -32.18
N SER A 665 -5.74 -21.13 -32.72
CA SER A 665 -6.11 -22.55 -32.70
C SER A 665 -5.81 -23.17 -31.33
N VAL A 666 -6.54 -24.24 -30.96
CA VAL A 666 -6.31 -24.96 -29.70
C VAL A 666 -4.87 -25.50 -29.62
N GLU A 667 -4.35 -26.02 -30.73
CA GLU A 667 -2.99 -26.57 -30.82
C GLU A 667 -1.94 -25.49 -30.54
N THR A 668 -2.09 -24.31 -31.14
CA THR A 668 -1.17 -23.18 -30.94
C THR A 668 -1.27 -22.65 -29.52
N LEU A 669 -2.49 -22.52 -28.99
CA LEU A 669 -2.76 -22.07 -27.63
C LEU A 669 -2.06 -22.97 -26.59
N LEU A 670 -2.21 -24.29 -26.72
CA LEU A 670 -1.57 -25.25 -25.80
C LEU A 670 -0.05 -25.29 -25.98
N ALA A 671 0.45 -25.26 -27.23
CA ALA A 671 1.88 -25.33 -27.51
C ALA A 671 2.67 -24.07 -27.07
N GLN A 672 2.03 -22.90 -27.08
CA GLN A 672 2.67 -21.63 -26.73
C GLN A 672 2.28 -21.13 -25.32
N ALA A 673 1.47 -21.88 -24.58
CA ALA A 673 0.83 -21.43 -23.34
C ALA A 673 1.78 -20.77 -22.33
N ALA A 674 2.91 -21.43 -22.03
CA ALA A 674 3.91 -20.99 -21.07
C ALA A 674 5.04 -20.14 -21.68
N THR A 675 4.80 -19.44 -22.79
CA THR A 675 5.81 -18.55 -23.42
C THR A 675 5.50 -17.07 -23.18
N ASP A 676 6.53 -16.23 -23.14
CA ASP A 676 6.44 -14.77 -22.99
C ASP A 676 5.48 -14.07 -23.97
N ARG A 677 5.39 -14.60 -25.20
CA ARG A 677 4.52 -14.12 -26.28
C ARG A 677 3.26 -14.98 -26.46
N GLY A 678 3.03 -15.93 -25.55
CA GLY A 678 1.93 -16.87 -25.58
C GLY A 678 0.58 -16.27 -25.18
N PRO A 679 -0.50 -17.06 -25.25
CA PRO A 679 -1.86 -16.62 -24.91
C PRO A 679 -1.98 -16.07 -23.49
N PHE A 680 -1.13 -16.51 -22.56
CA PHE A 680 -1.08 -16.08 -21.16
C PHE A 680 0.17 -15.25 -20.82
N GLY A 681 0.97 -14.85 -21.81
CA GLY A 681 2.27 -14.20 -21.60
C GLY A 681 2.20 -12.93 -20.75
N ASP A 682 1.23 -12.04 -20.98
CA ASP A 682 1.03 -10.82 -20.17
C ASP A 682 0.79 -11.14 -18.69
N HIS A 683 -0.06 -12.12 -18.42
CA HIS A 683 -0.42 -12.56 -17.07
C HIS A 683 0.77 -13.16 -16.32
N LEU A 684 1.50 -14.07 -16.98
CA LEU A 684 2.68 -14.74 -16.44
C LEU A 684 3.82 -13.76 -16.15
N ARG A 685 4.05 -12.81 -17.08
CA ARG A 685 5.01 -11.72 -16.92
C ARG A 685 4.62 -10.75 -15.81
N TYR A 686 3.34 -10.41 -15.68
CA TYR A 686 2.83 -9.58 -14.57
C TYR A 686 3.08 -10.23 -13.21
N HIS A 687 2.78 -11.52 -13.07
CA HIS A 687 3.06 -12.25 -11.84
C HIS A 687 4.56 -12.35 -11.53
N LEU A 688 5.42 -12.59 -12.54
CA LEU A 688 6.88 -12.56 -12.38
C LEU A 688 7.37 -11.19 -11.89
N PHE A 689 6.87 -10.13 -12.52
CA PHE A 689 7.18 -8.74 -12.18
C PHE A 689 6.74 -8.34 -10.77
N ARG A 690 5.69 -8.94 -10.21
CA ARG A 690 5.23 -8.66 -8.83
C ARG A 690 5.99 -9.40 -7.72
N ILE A 691 6.81 -10.40 -8.04
CA ILE A 691 7.50 -11.25 -7.05
C ILE A 691 9.02 -11.18 -7.12
N TYR A 692 9.63 -10.75 -8.23
CA TYR A 692 11.09 -10.85 -8.43
C TYR A 692 11.90 -10.08 -7.35
N ASP A 693 11.36 -8.96 -6.85
CA ASP A 693 11.94 -8.13 -5.79
C ASP A 693 11.90 -8.84 -4.42
N LYS A 694 10.94 -9.73 -4.21
CA LYS A 694 10.68 -10.46 -2.96
C LYS A 694 11.40 -11.81 -2.98
N GLN A 695 12.71 -11.75 -2.75
CA GLN A 695 13.60 -12.92 -2.68
C GLN A 695 13.08 -14.07 -1.80
N GLU A 696 12.36 -13.78 -0.70
CA GLU A 696 11.73 -14.80 0.14
C GLU A 696 10.58 -15.54 -0.59
N LEU A 697 9.74 -14.81 -1.33
CA LEU A 697 8.64 -15.39 -2.12
C LEU A 697 9.19 -16.17 -3.32
N VAL A 698 10.24 -15.67 -3.99
CA VAL A 698 10.92 -16.39 -5.09
C VAL A 698 11.47 -17.73 -4.58
N ARG A 699 12.17 -17.74 -3.44
CA ARG A 699 12.69 -18.97 -2.81
C ARG A 699 11.58 -19.92 -2.40
N GLY A 700 10.52 -19.41 -1.77
CA GLY A 700 9.35 -20.22 -1.39
C GLY A 700 8.64 -20.84 -2.60
N LEU A 701 8.47 -20.08 -3.68
CA LEU A 701 7.89 -20.58 -4.92
C LEU A 701 8.79 -21.65 -5.54
N LEU A 702 10.11 -21.43 -5.64
CA LEU A 702 11.06 -22.43 -6.11
C LEU A 702 11.06 -23.73 -5.27
N GLN A 703 10.85 -23.64 -3.95
CA GLN A 703 10.64 -24.81 -3.09
C GLN A 703 9.32 -25.53 -3.45
N VAL A 704 8.22 -24.81 -3.65
CA VAL A 704 6.94 -25.40 -4.09
C VAL A 704 7.06 -26.08 -5.47
N LEU A 705 7.78 -25.46 -6.41
CA LEU A 705 8.00 -26.00 -7.76
C LEU A 705 8.83 -27.29 -7.77
N ARG A 706 9.77 -27.47 -6.82
CA ARG A 706 10.63 -28.66 -6.71
C ARG A 706 10.05 -29.73 -5.78
N ASP A 707 9.74 -29.32 -4.56
CA ASP A 707 9.54 -30.22 -3.41
C ASP A 707 8.04 -30.39 -3.05
N LYS A 708 7.14 -29.64 -3.70
CA LYS A 708 5.68 -29.64 -3.43
C LYS A 708 5.35 -29.30 -1.96
N ALA A 709 6.19 -28.45 -1.37
CA ALA A 709 6.09 -27.97 0.00
C ALA A 709 6.72 -26.57 0.13
N CYS A 710 6.29 -25.81 1.13
CA CYS A 710 6.90 -24.57 1.57
C CYS A 710 6.99 -24.61 3.10
N PRO A 711 8.18 -24.84 3.70
CA PRO A 711 8.32 -24.98 5.16
C PRO A 711 8.03 -23.69 5.93
N ASP A 712 8.29 -22.52 5.33
CA ASP A 712 7.84 -21.24 5.88
C ASP A 712 6.34 -21.05 5.61
N GLU A 713 5.54 -21.27 6.66
CA GLU A 713 4.08 -21.14 6.67
C GLU A 713 3.57 -19.70 6.43
N ARG A 714 4.39 -18.67 6.68
CA ARG A 714 4.06 -17.27 6.33
C ARG A 714 4.25 -17.07 4.82
N ILE A 715 5.35 -17.58 4.25
CA ILE A 715 5.60 -17.52 2.81
C ILE A 715 4.59 -18.35 2.02
N ALA A 716 4.22 -19.54 2.52
CA ALA A 716 3.16 -20.37 1.94
C ALA A 716 1.84 -19.60 1.81
N ARG A 717 1.39 -18.95 2.89
CA ARG A 717 0.18 -18.11 2.89
C ARG A 717 0.27 -16.90 1.96
N LEU A 718 1.42 -16.23 1.89
CA LEU A 718 1.64 -15.12 0.95
C LEU A 718 1.57 -15.58 -0.52
N LEU A 719 2.10 -16.76 -0.84
CA LEU A 719 2.01 -17.34 -2.19
C LEU A 719 0.58 -17.79 -2.54
N VAL A 720 -0.19 -18.29 -1.57
CA VAL A 720 -1.62 -18.61 -1.73
C VAL A 720 -2.42 -17.33 -1.98
N ALA A 721 -2.22 -16.29 -1.18
CA ALA A 721 -2.86 -14.98 -1.36
C ALA A 721 -2.49 -14.32 -2.70
N ALA A 722 -1.23 -14.46 -3.14
CA ALA A 722 -0.79 -14.04 -4.47
C ALA A 722 -1.42 -14.86 -5.61
N GLY A 723 -2.05 -16.00 -5.31
CA GLY A 723 -2.70 -16.88 -6.28
C GLY A 723 -1.77 -17.80 -7.07
N LEU A 724 -0.49 -17.90 -6.67
CA LEU A 724 0.54 -18.65 -7.38
C LEU A 724 0.57 -20.13 -7.00
N VAL A 725 0.15 -20.44 -5.77
CA VAL A 725 0.14 -21.80 -5.22
C VAL A 725 -1.23 -22.11 -4.61
N SER A 726 -1.59 -23.38 -4.57
CA SER A 726 -2.73 -23.92 -3.82
C SER A 726 -2.23 -24.74 -2.63
N ARG A 727 -3.08 -24.89 -1.60
CA ARG A 727 -2.82 -25.75 -0.45
C ARG A 727 -3.81 -26.91 -0.45
N ASP A 728 -3.27 -28.11 -0.30
CA ASP A 728 -3.98 -29.34 0.05
C ASP A 728 -3.58 -29.71 1.48
N ASP A 729 -4.33 -30.58 2.17
CA ASP A 729 -4.24 -30.82 3.63
C ASP A 729 -2.83 -31.18 4.14
N GLN A 730 -1.92 -31.62 3.26
CA GLN A 730 -0.53 -31.95 3.59
C GLN A 730 0.52 -31.32 2.64
N ARG A 731 0.13 -30.53 1.63
CA ARG A 731 1.06 -30.07 0.57
C ARG A 731 0.76 -28.65 0.08
N VAL A 732 1.82 -27.99 -0.40
CA VAL A 732 1.70 -26.71 -1.12
C VAL A 732 2.10 -26.99 -2.56
N LEU A 733 1.19 -26.76 -3.50
CA LEU A 733 1.34 -27.12 -4.91
C LEU A 733 1.33 -25.86 -5.78
N PRO A 734 2.03 -25.84 -6.93
CA PRO A 734 1.80 -24.81 -7.94
C PRO A 734 0.32 -24.83 -8.32
N ARG A 735 -0.33 -23.66 -8.39
CA ARG A 735 -1.79 -23.61 -8.55
C ARG A 735 -2.28 -24.33 -9.81
N CYS A 736 -1.52 -24.22 -10.90
CA CYS A 736 -1.75 -24.89 -12.16
C CYS A 736 -0.42 -25.25 -12.82
N GLN A 737 -0.45 -26.17 -13.79
CA GLN A 737 0.74 -26.61 -14.51
C GLN A 737 1.38 -25.47 -15.32
N LEU A 738 0.57 -24.55 -15.87
CA LEU A 738 1.05 -23.36 -16.56
C LEU A 738 2.07 -22.55 -15.73
N TYR A 739 1.74 -22.26 -14.46
CA TYR A 739 2.64 -21.55 -13.55
C TYR A 739 3.87 -22.40 -13.24
N ALA A 740 3.68 -23.72 -13.06
CA ALA A 740 4.77 -24.63 -12.76
C ALA A 740 5.82 -24.67 -13.87
N ASP A 741 5.41 -24.58 -15.13
CA ASP A 741 6.32 -24.60 -16.27
C ASP A 741 6.97 -23.25 -16.52
N TYR A 742 6.19 -22.16 -16.54
CA TYR A 742 6.72 -20.81 -16.75
C TYR A 742 7.72 -20.39 -15.66
N PHE A 743 7.35 -20.48 -14.38
CA PHE A 743 8.22 -20.02 -13.29
C PHE A 743 9.44 -20.92 -13.06
N ARG A 744 9.42 -22.19 -13.50
CA ARG A 744 10.60 -23.07 -13.43
C ARG A 744 11.68 -22.68 -14.45
N GLU A 745 11.28 -22.14 -15.59
CA GLU A 745 12.20 -21.64 -16.61
C GLU A 745 12.70 -20.22 -16.28
N HIS A 746 11.83 -19.34 -15.78
CA HIS A 746 12.12 -17.91 -15.62
C HIS A 746 12.62 -17.49 -14.23
N LEU A 747 12.52 -18.34 -13.20
CA LEU A 747 13.14 -18.12 -11.89
C LEU A 747 14.41 -18.95 -11.75
N HIS A 748 15.54 -18.27 -11.56
CA HIS A 748 16.81 -18.88 -11.19
C HIS A 748 17.04 -18.71 -9.70
N GLY A 749 17.61 -19.72 -9.03
CA GLY A 749 17.92 -19.71 -7.59
C GLY A 749 18.94 -20.76 -7.20
#